data_AF-A0A942P796-F1
#
_entry.id   AF-A0A942P796-F1
#
_cell.length_a   1.000
_cell.length_b   1.000
_cell.length_c   1.000
_cell.angle_alpha   90.00
_cell.angle_beta   90.00
_cell.angle_gamma   90.00
#
_symmetry.space_group_name_H-M   'P 1'
#
loop_
_entity.id
_entity.type
_entity.pdbx_description
1 polymer ?
#
loop_
_entity_poly.entity_id
_entity_poly.type
_entity_poly.pdbx_seq_one_letter_code
_entity_poly.pdbx_strand_id
1 'polypeptide(L)'
;MNDQEVDIIVTLGFLSSEAAARLSAYPKPVIAATALDPELQNLPVQPDKSSGIPHFSWIESLIRLKNDMHSFALIFESGNLAVIIPRELYSEFPMLTSYLKADGNTFEVSFVPVEENENPVEQLPSATDAVMIFPLVKHSAAATEAIFSGLNEQGIPSLSVNGAAYLKYGATITFTPQFTFQQLARQVAVRVLKASEGTSLGDIPAMSDESERTPIVNMESLRLTDRFPKWSDLGNAVFLNVAKMPGEELTLHQAIALALENNLLGKITDQDLLMAEKDIRIAKANILPQVEVSGMGVQLSENLVEASMGQRGEYTITGSVSLKQVIYSEAAYANIALKKLMAESTKQGTRQTTLDIVLNVSQAYISLLFAKNNLQIKNENVSATLKNLELAKAKGKSGEGSVSDVNRWISELNLGRMDLNDAEAGYRAAMYRLNELQNQPIGNTIATPDSADIGKTIIHNQEILDSYFNNPNLTEKYAGFLINEMLTHSPELQQLATAGEMIDRQKSMKIRQMYLPEVALIGNADQAFVREGVIRNPQLPVPPPPDDITWYLGLRVSIPIFEGGRKRNEVQRASIEQDKIAWQKDDLLNKLETGIRSNVQFLQASYRELELSKNAANAAEKNFYTIQDAYAHGMVNIAQLTDAQSVMIRTRQMALGSRYQYILDYIKTERLQGKFFFLEDESERARYTNRLLKYLTEE
;
A
#
# COMPACT_ATOMS: atom_id res chain seq x y z
N MET A 1 -58.27 23.44 -9.02
CA MET A 1 -58.71 24.20 -10.22
C MET A 1 -59.81 25.21 -9.91
N ASN A 2 -60.91 24.83 -9.23
CA ASN A 2 -62.06 25.72 -9.01
C ASN A 2 -61.97 26.66 -7.79
N ASP A 3 -60.98 26.46 -6.92
CA ASP A 3 -60.74 27.30 -5.74
C ASP A 3 -60.24 28.68 -6.17
N GLN A 4 -60.93 29.76 -5.82
CA GLN A 4 -60.60 31.13 -6.23
C GLN A 4 -59.38 31.71 -5.52
N GLU A 5 -58.95 31.16 -4.38
CA GLU A 5 -57.78 31.64 -3.62
C GLU A 5 -56.44 31.11 -4.17
N VAL A 6 -56.49 30.16 -5.11
CA VAL A 6 -55.28 29.53 -5.68
C VAL A 6 -54.87 30.22 -6.98
N ASP A 7 -53.73 30.89 -7.02
CA ASP A 7 -53.25 31.56 -8.24
C ASP A 7 -52.41 30.66 -9.16
N ILE A 8 -51.65 29.72 -8.58
CA ILE A 8 -50.76 28.80 -9.32
C ILE A 8 -50.87 27.40 -8.71
N ILE A 9 -50.89 26.38 -9.56
CA ILE A 9 -50.86 24.97 -9.14
C ILE A 9 -49.51 24.38 -9.49
N VAL A 10 -48.80 23.88 -8.48
CA VAL A 10 -47.56 23.10 -8.67
C VAL A 10 -47.87 21.66 -8.28
N THR A 11 -47.66 20.73 -9.21
CA THR A 11 -47.81 19.30 -8.94
C THR A 11 -46.45 18.68 -8.71
N LEU A 12 -46.27 18.04 -7.54
CA LEU A 12 -45.02 17.44 -7.11
C LEU A 12 -45.08 15.92 -7.24
N GLY A 13 -44.10 15.34 -7.91
CA GLY A 13 -44.01 13.90 -8.15
C GLY A 13 -44.77 13.45 -9.41
N PHE A 14 -44.45 12.23 -9.84
CA PHE A 14 -44.90 11.68 -11.11
C PHE A 14 -46.42 11.61 -11.24
N LEU A 15 -47.13 11.09 -10.22
CA LEU A 15 -48.57 10.85 -10.30
C LEU A 15 -49.39 12.12 -10.44
N SER A 16 -49.05 13.13 -9.64
CA SER A 16 -49.75 14.42 -9.67
C SER A 16 -49.42 15.19 -10.95
N SER A 17 -48.18 15.09 -11.45
CA SER A 17 -47.74 15.68 -12.72
C SER A 17 -48.41 15.02 -13.93
N GLU A 18 -48.58 13.69 -13.90
CA GLU A 18 -49.32 12.95 -14.93
C GLU A 18 -50.80 13.32 -14.94
N ALA A 19 -51.43 13.40 -13.76
CA ALA A 19 -52.80 13.86 -13.64
C ALA A 19 -52.97 15.29 -14.17
N ALA A 20 -52.00 16.17 -13.92
CA ALA A 20 -51.98 17.52 -14.46
C ALA A 20 -51.83 17.54 -15.99
N ALA A 21 -50.91 16.75 -16.54
CA ALA A 21 -50.64 16.67 -17.99
C ALA A 21 -51.87 16.23 -18.81
N ARG A 22 -52.75 15.41 -18.24
CA ARG A 22 -53.96 14.88 -18.90
C ARG A 22 -55.17 15.81 -18.83
N LEU A 23 -55.05 17.00 -18.24
CA LEU A 23 -56.15 17.95 -18.19
C LEU A 23 -56.48 18.48 -19.59
N SER A 24 -57.77 18.59 -19.88
CA SER A 24 -58.25 19.10 -21.18
C SER A 24 -58.08 20.62 -21.33
N ALA A 25 -57.94 21.36 -20.23
CA ALA A 25 -57.73 22.80 -20.21
C ALA A 25 -57.05 23.26 -18.90
N TYR A 26 -56.31 24.37 -18.99
CA TYR A 26 -55.57 24.96 -17.88
C TYR A 26 -56.11 26.37 -17.57
N PRO A 27 -57.21 26.48 -16.80
CA PRO A 27 -57.82 27.77 -16.45
C PRO A 27 -56.94 28.60 -15.51
N LYS A 28 -55.93 27.98 -14.90
CA LYS A 28 -54.93 28.61 -14.03
C LYS A 28 -53.54 28.13 -14.43
N PRO A 29 -52.47 28.91 -14.17
CA PRO A 29 -51.09 28.45 -14.32
C PRO A 29 -50.87 27.11 -13.58
N VAL A 30 -50.48 26.08 -14.33
CA VAL A 30 -50.15 24.75 -13.80
C VAL A 30 -48.71 24.41 -14.19
N ILE A 31 -47.93 24.02 -13.19
CA ILE A 31 -46.55 23.54 -13.36
C ILE A 31 -46.52 22.06 -12.97
N ALA A 32 -46.31 21.20 -13.96
CA ALA A 32 -45.99 19.79 -13.72
C ALA A 32 -44.50 19.66 -13.40
N ALA A 33 -44.17 19.55 -12.11
CA ALA A 33 -42.78 19.58 -11.67
C ALA A 33 -42.02 18.30 -12.02
N THR A 34 -42.68 17.22 -12.45
CA THR A 34 -41.99 15.96 -12.74
C THR A 34 -42.65 15.26 -13.92
N ALA A 35 -42.23 15.63 -15.14
CA ALA A 35 -42.55 14.87 -16.35
C ALA A 35 -41.47 13.81 -16.58
N LEU A 36 -41.82 12.53 -16.39
CA LEU A 36 -40.88 11.41 -16.47
C LEU A 36 -40.24 11.29 -17.86
N ASP A 37 -41.07 11.36 -18.89
CA ASP A 37 -40.70 11.35 -20.29
C ASP A 37 -41.87 11.93 -21.11
N PRO A 38 -41.64 12.93 -21.98
CA PRO A 38 -42.70 13.55 -22.77
C PRO A 38 -43.36 12.60 -23.75
N GLU A 39 -42.63 11.65 -24.33
CA GLU A 39 -43.18 10.64 -25.23
C GLU A 39 -44.09 9.69 -24.46
N LEU A 40 -43.67 9.24 -23.27
CA LEU A 40 -44.49 8.37 -22.42
C LEU A 40 -45.81 9.03 -22.01
N GLN A 41 -45.76 10.33 -21.75
CA GLN A 41 -46.89 11.10 -21.22
C GLN A 41 -47.69 11.82 -22.32
N ASN A 42 -47.32 11.64 -23.60
CA ASN A 42 -47.88 12.35 -24.77
C ASN A 42 -47.91 13.87 -24.58
N LEU A 43 -46.85 14.43 -23.99
CA LEU A 43 -46.69 15.87 -23.79
C LEU A 43 -46.20 16.53 -25.09
N PRO A 44 -46.79 17.68 -25.51
CA PRO A 44 -46.29 18.41 -26.67
C PRO A 44 -44.91 19.02 -26.38
N VAL A 45 -44.01 18.88 -27.35
CA VAL A 45 -42.67 19.47 -27.34
C VAL A 45 -42.55 20.34 -28.60
N GLN A 46 -42.49 21.65 -28.42
CA GLN A 46 -42.24 22.59 -29.51
C GLN A 46 -40.76 22.57 -29.94
N PRO A 47 -40.39 23.13 -31.11
CA PRO A 47 -38.99 23.21 -31.55
C PRO A 47 -38.07 23.96 -30.58
N ASP A 48 -38.62 24.91 -29.83
CA ASP A 48 -37.94 25.64 -28.74
C ASP A 48 -37.96 24.89 -27.39
N LYS A 49 -38.43 23.64 -27.40
CA LYS A 49 -38.55 22.72 -26.26
C LYS A 49 -39.55 23.17 -25.20
N SER A 50 -40.42 24.12 -25.52
CA SER A 50 -41.53 24.54 -24.66
C SER A 50 -42.73 23.60 -24.79
N SER A 51 -43.72 23.74 -23.91
CA SER A 51 -44.97 22.98 -24.03
C SER A 51 -45.85 23.50 -25.17
N GLY A 52 -45.76 24.79 -25.49
CA GLY A 52 -46.68 25.49 -26.38
C GLY A 52 -48.14 25.54 -25.88
N ILE A 53 -48.42 25.07 -24.66
CA ILE A 53 -49.76 25.07 -24.06
C ILE A 53 -49.91 26.30 -23.16
N PRO A 54 -50.92 27.17 -23.40
CA PRO A 54 -51.19 28.31 -22.52
C PRO A 54 -51.42 27.88 -21.07
N HIS A 55 -50.79 28.60 -20.14
CA HIS A 55 -50.87 28.35 -18.69
C HIS A 55 -50.38 26.96 -18.23
N PHE A 56 -49.68 26.20 -19.07
CA PHE A 56 -49.12 24.92 -18.67
C PHE A 56 -47.65 24.82 -19.02
N SER A 57 -46.83 24.51 -18.03
CA SER A 57 -45.43 24.14 -18.24
C SER A 57 -45.16 22.85 -17.50
N TRP A 58 -44.18 22.10 -17.98
CA TRP A 58 -43.70 20.92 -17.31
C TRP A 58 -42.18 21.00 -17.19
N ILE A 59 -41.65 20.20 -16.27
CA ILE A 59 -40.23 20.10 -16.01
C ILE A 59 -39.83 18.67 -16.30
N GLU A 60 -38.95 18.50 -17.29
CA GLU A 60 -38.34 17.20 -17.58
C GLU A 60 -37.71 16.62 -16.32
N SER A 61 -38.02 15.36 -16.05
CA SER A 61 -37.46 14.59 -14.94
C SER A 61 -35.94 14.57 -15.05
N LEU A 62 -35.29 14.82 -13.93
CA LEU A 62 -33.84 14.66 -13.78
C LEU A 62 -33.41 13.18 -13.76
N ILE A 63 -34.36 12.26 -13.81
CA ILE A 63 -34.16 10.82 -14.00
C ILE A 63 -34.68 10.48 -15.40
N ARG A 64 -33.82 9.96 -16.27
CA ARG A 64 -34.16 9.59 -17.64
C ARG A 64 -34.13 8.08 -17.79
N LEU A 65 -35.14 7.41 -17.23
CA LEU A 65 -35.13 5.96 -16.99
C LEU A 65 -34.70 5.12 -18.20
N LYS A 66 -35.28 5.37 -19.38
CA LYS A 66 -34.95 4.61 -20.59
C LYS A 66 -33.51 4.87 -21.04
N ASN A 67 -33.10 6.14 -21.12
CA ASN A 67 -31.75 6.51 -21.52
C ASN A 67 -30.69 5.97 -20.55
N ASP A 68 -30.94 6.09 -19.23
CA ASP A 68 -30.05 5.59 -18.19
C ASP A 68 -29.90 4.08 -18.24
N MET A 69 -31.00 3.36 -18.45
CA MET A 69 -31.01 1.91 -18.61
C MET A 69 -30.24 1.48 -19.85
N HIS A 70 -30.44 2.15 -20.99
CA HIS A 70 -29.67 1.87 -22.21
C HIS A 70 -28.19 2.17 -22.05
N SER A 71 -27.83 3.35 -21.51
CA SER A 71 -26.44 3.71 -21.25
C SER A 71 -25.78 2.72 -20.29
N PHE A 72 -26.49 2.32 -19.23
CA PHE A 72 -26.01 1.30 -18.31
C PHE A 72 -25.79 -0.05 -18.97
N ALA A 73 -26.78 -0.54 -19.74
CA ALA A 73 -26.67 -1.81 -20.44
C ALA A 73 -25.54 -1.80 -21.48
N LEU A 74 -25.29 -0.66 -22.16
CA LEU A 74 -24.17 -0.49 -23.07
C LEU A 74 -22.82 -0.49 -22.33
N ILE A 75 -22.69 0.24 -21.22
CA ILE A 75 -21.46 0.30 -20.42
C ILE A 75 -21.04 -1.11 -19.95
N PHE A 76 -21.99 -1.92 -19.49
CA PHE A 76 -21.70 -3.26 -18.97
C PHE A 76 -21.89 -4.39 -20.00
N GLU A 77 -22.16 -4.05 -21.26
CA GLU A 77 -22.45 -5.00 -22.35
C GLU A 77 -23.49 -6.06 -21.94
N SER A 78 -24.56 -5.63 -21.25
CA SER A 78 -25.59 -6.51 -20.67
C SER A 78 -26.56 -7.03 -21.72
N GLY A 79 -26.85 -8.33 -21.67
CA GLY A 79 -27.86 -8.99 -22.49
C GLY A 79 -29.20 -9.20 -21.79
N ASN A 80 -29.22 -9.29 -20.45
CA ASN A 80 -30.40 -9.63 -19.65
C ASN A 80 -30.50 -8.74 -18.40
N LEU A 81 -31.21 -7.63 -18.54
CA LEU A 81 -31.38 -6.65 -17.47
C LEU A 81 -32.64 -6.96 -16.65
N ALA A 82 -32.46 -7.16 -15.34
CA ALA A 82 -33.59 -7.28 -14.41
C ALA A 82 -33.90 -5.93 -13.75
N VAL A 83 -35.18 -5.57 -13.69
CA VAL A 83 -35.67 -4.36 -13.05
C VAL A 83 -36.31 -4.73 -11.72
N ILE A 84 -35.64 -4.37 -10.63
CA ILE A 84 -36.17 -4.48 -9.26
C ILE A 84 -37.04 -3.26 -8.98
N ILE A 85 -38.32 -3.51 -8.69
CA ILE A 85 -39.34 -2.45 -8.59
C ILE A 85 -40.29 -2.72 -7.42
N PRO A 86 -40.76 -1.70 -6.68
CA PRO A 86 -41.81 -1.90 -5.68
C PRO A 86 -43.06 -2.52 -6.29
N ARG A 87 -43.67 -3.49 -5.60
CA ARG A 87 -44.85 -4.22 -6.09
C ARG A 87 -46.01 -3.29 -6.43
N GLU A 88 -46.25 -2.26 -5.63
CA GLU A 88 -47.34 -1.29 -5.88
C GLU A 88 -47.11 -0.52 -7.18
N LEU A 89 -45.86 -0.09 -7.43
CA LEU A 89 -45.50 0.63 -8.65
C LEU A 89 -45.64 -0.27 -9.90
N TYR A 90 -45.32 -1.56 -9.77
CA TYR A 90 -45.49 -2.55 -10.83
C TYR A 90 -46.97 -2.81 -11.17
N SER A 91 -47.84 -2.97 -10.15
CA SER A 91 -49.26 -3.28 -10.37
C SER A 91 -50.08 -2.08 -10.83
N GLU A 92 -49.79 -0.89 -10.32
CA GLU A 92 -50.60 0.31 -10.57
C GLU A 92 -50.21 1.04 -11.87
N PHE A 93 -49.00 0.82 -12.40
CA PHE A 93 -48.49 1.53 -13.58
C PHE A 93 -47.98 0.61 -14.71
N PRO A 94 -48.86 -0.17 -15.38
CA PRO A 94 -48.47 -1.05 -16.49
C PRO A 94 -47.74 -0.31 -17.63
N MET A 95 -48.10 0.95 -17.86
CA MET A 95 -47.46 1.83 -18.85
C MET A 95 -45.94 1.95 -18.66
N LEU A 96 -45.46 1.99 -17.41
CA LEU A 96 -44.03 2.07 -17.10
C LEU A 96 -43.30 0.80 -17.53
N THR A 97 -43.90 -0.38 -17.28
CA THR A 97 -43.30 -1.66 -17.66
C THR A 97 -43.25 -1.83 -19.17
N SER A 98 -44.29 -1.40 -19.89
CA SER A 98 -44.33 -1.37 -21.36
C SER A 98 -43.30 -0.40 -21.94
N TYR A 99 -43.11 0.77 -21.32
CA TYR A 99 -42.14 1.77 -21.76
C TYR A 99 -40.69 1.28 -21.64
N LEU A 100 -40.34 0.59 -20.56
CA LEU A 100 -39.01 -0.01 -20.39
C LEU A 100 -38.80 -1.25 -21.28
N LYS A 101 -39.88 -1.96 -21.66
CA LYS A 101 -39.86 -3.08 -22.61
C LYS A 101 -40.01 -2.69 -24.09
N ALA A 102 -40.21 -1.41 -24.40
CA ALA A 102 -40.58 -0.96 -25.73
C ALA A 102 -39.53 -1.33 -26.81
N ASP A 103 -39.98 -1.47 -28.06
CA ASP A 103 -39.16 -1.89 -29.20
C ASP A 103 -37.91 -1.02 -29.38
N GLY A 104 -36.76 -1.66 -29.60
CA GLY A 104 -35.46 -1.00 -29.83
C GLY A 104 -34.35 -1.36 -28.84
N ASN A 105 -34.64 -2.11 -27.78
CA ASN A 105 -33.61 -2.62 -26.85
C ASN A 105 -32.76 -3.71 -27.52
N THR A 106 -31.45 -3.67 -27.31
CA THR A 106 -30.51 -4.74 -27.70
C THR A 106 -30.38 -5.83 -26.63
N PHE A 107 -31.18 -5.75 -25.55
CA PHE A 107 -31.14 -6.59 -24.36
C PHE A 107 -32.56 -6.94 -23.89
N GLU A 108 -32.70 -8.07 -23.20
CA GLU A 108 -33.97 -8.52 -22.62
C GLU A 108 -34.22 -7.85 -21.27
N VAL A 109 -35.46 -7.41 -21.02
CA VAL A 109 -35.86 -6.75 -19.77
C VAL A 109 -36.85 -7.62 -19.00
N SER A 110 -36.46 -8.05 -17.80
CA SER A 110 -37.30 -8.76 -16.85
C SER A 110 -37.66 -7.88 -15.65
N PHE A 111 -38.77 -8.17 -14.95
CA PHE A 111 -39.21 -7.41 -13.79
C PHE A 111 -39.28 -8.31 -12.56
N VAL A 112 -38.71 -7.83 -11.46
CA VAL A 112 -38.75 -8.47 -10.14
C VAL A 112 -39.48 -7.52 -9.18
N PRO A 113 -40.81 -7.63 -9.09
CA PRO A 113 -41.61 -6.84 -8.15
C PRO A 113 -41.40 -7.31 -6.70
N VAL A 114 -41.10 -6.36 -5.80
CA VAL A 114 -40.64 -6.62 -4.43
C VAL A 114 -41.62 -6.06 -3.39
N GLU A 115 -41.92 -6.86 -2.38
CA GLU A 115 -42.69 -6.49 -1.19
C GLU A 115 -41.79 -5.90 -0.08
N GLU A 116 -42.38 -5.37 0.99
CA GLU A 116 -41.64 -4.79 2.11
C GLU A 116 -40.71 -5.82 2.79
N ASN A 117 -39.44 -5.45 2.99
CA ASN A 117 -38.38 -6.28 3.60
C ASN A 117 -38.07 -7.60 2.89
N GLU A 118 -38.56 -7.81 1.67
CA GLU A 118 -38.18 -8.94 0.83
C GLU A 118 -36.81 -8.70 0.19
N ASN A 119 -35.97 -9.74 0.11
CA ASN A 119 -34.69 -9.68 -0.60
C ASN A 119 -34.88 -10.21 -2.04
N PRO A 120 -34.87 -9.35 -3.07
CA PRO A 120 -35.12 -9.75 -4.44
C PRO A 120 -34.00 -10.55 -5.10
N VAL A 121 -32.80 -10.62 -4.49
CA VAL A 121 -31.62 -11.27 -5.10
C VAL A 121 -31.88 -12.75 -5.39
N GLU A 122 -32.62 -13.45 -4.54
CA GLU A 122 -32.97 -14.86 -4.74
C GLU A 122 -34.04 -15.09 -5.82
N GLN A 123 -34.74 -14.03 -6.23
CA GLN A 123 -35.84 -14.06 -7.21
C GLN A 123 -35.41 -13.61 -8.60
N LEU A 124 -34.13 -13.25 -8.76
CA LEU A 124 -33.57 -12.86 -10.04
C LEU A 124 -33.61 -14.05 -11.01
N PRO A 125 -34.01 -13.84 -12.28
CA PRO A 125 -33.83 -14.85 -13.32
C PRO A 125 -32.38 -15.31 -13.41
N SER A 126 -32.15 -16.60 -13.65
CA SER A 126 -30.80 -17.18 -13.68
C SER A 126 -29.89 -16.62 -14.79
N ALA A 127 -30.46 -15.96 -15.79
CA ALA A 127 -29.74 -15.34 -16.89
C ALA A 127 -29.40 -13.85 -16.65
N THR A 128 -29.84 -13.27 -15.52
CA THR A 128 -29.65 -11.84 -15.22
C THR A 128 -28.17 -11.51 -15.11
N ASP A 129 -27.75 -10.51 -15.88
CA ASP A 129 -26.37 -10.06 -15.90
C ASP A 129 -26.22 -8.57 -15.56
N ALA A 130 -27.32 -7.83 -15.39
CA ALA A 130 -27.32 -6.48 -14.83
C ALA A 130 -28.66 -6.17 -14.16
N VAL A 131 -28.65 -5.30 -13.16
CA VAL A 131 -29.85 -4.97 -12.39
C VAL A 131 -30.10 -3.47 -12.36
N MET A 132 -31.33 -3.04 -12.61
CA MET A 132 -31.80 -1.68 -12.37
C MET A 132 -32.71 -1.66 -11.14
N ILE A 133 -32.41 -0.81 -10.16
CA ILE A 133 -33.14 -0.77 -8.89
C ILE A 133 -33.87 0.56 -8.72
N PHE A 134 -35.20 0.47 -8.62
CA PHE A 134 -36.05 1.59 -8.23
C PHE A 134 -35.97 1.88 -6.72
N PRO A 135 -36.35 3.08 -6.26
CA PRO A 135 -36.36 3.40 -4.84
C PRO A 135 -37.27 2.44 -4.04
N LEU A 136 -36.64 1.63 -3.19
CA LEU A 136 -37.29 0.73 -2.24
C LEU A 136 -37.56 1.47 -0.93
N VAL A 137 -38.51 2.41 -0.95
CA VAL A 137 -38.81 3.32 0.19
C VAL A 137 -39.27 2.61 1.47
N LYS A 138 -39.75 1.36 1.38
CA LYS A 138 -40.16 0.56 2.53
C LYS A 138 -39.04 -0.31 3.12
N HIS A 139 -37.85 -0.32 2.51
CA HIS A 139 -36.71 -1.10 2.99
C HIS A 139 -35.84 -0.27 3.94
N SER A 140 -35.34 -0.91 4.99
CA SER A 140 -34.33 -0.31 5.86
C SER A 140 -32.99 -0.13 5.14
N ALA A 141 -32.11 0.72 5.69
CA ALA A 141 -30.75 0.89 5.17
C ALA A 141 -29.98 -0.44 5.15
N ALA A 142 -30.05 -1.22 6.24
CA ALA A 142 -29.38 -2.52 6.34
C ALA A 142 -29.94 -3.54 5.33
N ALA A 143 -31.26 -3.55 5.09
CA ALA A 143 -31.85 -4.40 4.07
C ALA A 143 -31.39 -3.99 2.66
N THR A 144 -31.27 -2.69 2.40
CA THR A 144 -30.78 -2.15 1.12
C THR A 144 -29.31 -2.51 0.88
N GLU A 145 -28.46 -2.40 1.91
CA GLU A 145 -27.06 -2.83 1.85
C GLU A 145 -26.93 -4.33 1.57
N ALA A 146 -27.75 -5.17 2.21
CA ALA A 146 -27.75 -6.61 1.98
C ALA A 146 -28.10 -6.97 0.52
N ILE A 147 -29.04 -6.24 -0.11
CA ILE A 147 -29.40 -6.43 -1.52
C ILE A 147 -28.19 -6.13 -2.42
N PHE A 148 -27.55 -4.98 -2.24
CA PHE A 148 -26.39 -4.61 -3.05
C PHE A 148 -25.17 -5.50 -2.78
N SER A 149 -24.94 -5.94 -1.54
CA SER A 149 -23.89 -6.92 -1.22
C SER A 149 -24.13 -8.22 -2.00
N GLY A 150 -25.35 -8.75 -1.95
CA GLY A 150 -25.71 -9.98 -2.68
C GLY A 150 -25.53 -9.84 -4.20
N LEU A 151 -25.88 -8.70 -4.79
CA LEU A 151 -25.64 -8.42 -6.21
C LEU A 151 -24.15 -8.35 -6.54
N ASN A 152 -23.38 -7.63 -5.71
CA ASN A 152 -21.94 -7.46 -5.91
C ASN A 152 -21.20 -8.80 -5.80
N GLU A 153 -21.55 -9.63 -4.81
CA GLU A 153 -20.99 -10.99 -4.62
C GLU A 153 -21.30 -11.93 -5.78
N GLN A 154 -22.44 -11.74 -6.45
CA GLN A 154 -22.83 -12.49 -7.66
C GLN A 154 -22.22 -11.94 -8.95
N GLY A 155 -21.44 -10.85 -8.89
CA GLY A 155 -20.85 -10.21 -10.08
C GLY A 155 -21.85 -9.41 -10.92
N ILE A 156 -23.00 -9.03 -10.33
CA ILE A 156 -24.09 -8.36 -11.05
C ILE A 156 -24.02 -6.85 -10.77
N PRO A 157 -23.63 -6.02 -11.76
CA PRO A 157 -23.63 -4.57 -11.61
C PRO A 157 -25.05 -4.04 -11.44
N SER A 158 -25.18 -2.94 -10.69
CA SER A 158 -26.47 -2.34 -10.37
C SER A 158 -26.56 -0.85 -10.74
N LEU A 159 -27.61 -0.49 -11.46
CA LEU A 159 -28.04 0.89 -11.74
C LEU A 159 -29.03 1.35 -10.68
N SER A 160 -28.64 2.36 -9.90
CA SER A 160 -29.54 3.04 -8.96
C SER A 160 -30.35 4.13 -9.64
N VAL A 161 -31.67 4.00 -9.59
CA VAL A 161 -32.61 5.07 -9.97
C VAL A 161 -32.71 6.14 -8.87
N ASN A 162 -32.53 5.75 -7.60
CA ASN A 162 -32.59 6.63 -6.43
C ASN A 162 -31.37 7.57 -6.28
N GLY A 163 -30.56 7.70 -7.34
CA GLY A 163 -29.36 8.54 -7.37
C GLY A 163 -28.24 8.05 -6.46
N ALA A 164 -27.38 9.00 -6.09
CA ALA A 164 -26.16 8.74 -5.33
C ALA A 164 -26.40 8.24 -3.88
N ALA A 165 -27.65 8.24 -3.40
CA ALA A 165 -27.97 7.70 -2.07
C ALA A 165 -27.67 6.20 -1.98
N TYR A 166 -28.06 5.42 -3.00
CA TYR A 166 -27.83 3.98 -3.02
C TYR A 166 -26.40 3.57 -3.37
N LEU A 167 -25.60 4.47 -3.96
CA LEU A 167 -24.17 4.21 -4.13
C LEU A 167 -23.48 4.01 -2.77
N LYS A 168 -23.94 4.70 -1.71
CA LYS A 168 -23.43 4.51 -0.34
C LYS A 168 -23.74 3.13 0.23
N TYR A 169 -24.82 2.50 -0.23
CA TYR A 169 -25.24 1.16 0.18
C TYR A 169 -24.66 0.06 -0.71
N GLY A 170 -23.84 0.42 -1.71
CA GLY A 170 -23.15 -0.56 -2.56
C GLY A 170 -23.67 -0.66 -3.99
N ALA A 171 -24.56 0.23 -4.45
CA ALA A 171 -24.92 0.28 -5.88
C ALA A 171 -23.70 0.62 -6.75
N THR A 172 -23.65 0.07 -7.97
CA THR A 172 -22.48 0.22 -8.86
C THR A 172 -22.46 1.57 -9.57
N ILE A 173 -23.59 2.02 -10.11
CA ILE A 173 -23.66 3.23 -10.93
C ILE A 173 -25.00 3.95 -10.80
N THR A 174 -24.99 5.26 -11.00
CA THR A 174 -26.18 6.07 -11.25
C THR A 174 -25.81 7.22 -12.16
N PHE A 175 -26.75 7.71 -12.97
CA PHE A 175 -26.55 8.95 -13.71
C PHE A 175 -27.31 10.12 -13.06
N THR A 176 -27.96 9.87 -11.92
CA THR A 176 -28.77 10.86 -11.20
C THR A 176 -27.91 11.58 -10.13
N PRO A 177 -27.70 12.91 -10.23
CA PRO A 177 -26.84 13.66 -9.31
C PRO A 177 -27.37 13.72 -7.88
N GLN A 178 -26.48 13.97 -6.91
CA GLN A 178 -26.75 13.95 -5.46
C GLN A 178 -27.68 15.08 -4.93
N PHE A 179 -28.08 16.06 -5.76
CA PHE A 179 -28.92 17.22 -5.38
C PHE A 179 -30.11 17.47 -6.31
N THR A 180 -30.67 16.39 -6.85
CA THR A 180 -31.80 16.40 -7.79
C THR A 180 -32.97 17.27 -7.31
N PHE A 181 -33.31 17.19 -6.02
CA PHE A 181 -34.45 17.93 -5.45
C PHE A 181 -34.23 19.45 -5.42
N GLN A 182 -33.01 19.92 -5.14
CA GLN A 182 -32.72 21.37 -5.11
C GLN A 182 -32.72 21.96 -6.52
N GLN A 183 -32.20 21.23 -7.51
CA GLN A 183 -32.28 21.62 -8.92
C GLN A 183 -33.74 21.72 -9.38
N LEU A 184 -34.54 20.70 -9.05
CA LEU A 184 -35.96 20.71 -9.35
C LEU A 184 -36.68 21.87 -8.67
N ALA A 185 -36.46 22.09 -7.38
CA ALA A 185 -37.04 23.20 -6.64
C ALA A 185 -36.68 24.56 -7.24
N ARG A 186 -35.43 24.74 -7.70
CA ARG A 186 -35.00 25.96 -8.41
C ARG A 186 -35.73 26.11 -9.74
N GLN A 187 -35.88 25.04 -10.51
CA GLN A 187 -36.60 25.07 -11.78
C GLN A 187 -38.10 25.39 -11.61
N VAL A 188 -38.71 24.89 -10.53
CA VAL A 188 -40.08 25.25 -10.13
C VAL A 188 -40.14 26.71 -9.74
N ALA A 189 -39.25 27.18 -8.86
CA ALA A 189 -39.23 28.56 -8.38
C ALA A 189 -39.07 29.58 -9.52
N VAL A 190 -38.20 29.30 -10.49
CA VAL A 190 -38.02 30.16 -11.69
C VAL A 190 -39.30 30.25 -12.51
N ARG A 191 -40.05 29.14 -12.67
CA ARG A 191 -41.31 29.14 -13.41
C ARG A 191 -42.43 29.84 -12.65
N VAL A 192 -42.49 29.67 -11.33
CA VAL A 192 -43.41 30.43 -10.46
C VAL A 192 -43.14 31.92 -10.57
N LEU A 193 -41.88 32.34 -10.51
CA LEU A 193 -41.49 33.74 -10.69
C LEU A 193 -41.92 34.27 -12.07
N LYS A 194 -41.57 33.56 -13.15
CA LYS A 194 -41.96 33.96 -14.52
C LYS A 194 -43.48 34.04 -14.71
N ALA A 195 -44.23 33.09 -14.15
CA ALA A 195 -45.69 33.12 -14.17
C ALA A 195 -46.24 34.33 -13.40
N SER A 196 -45.66 34.67 -12.24
CA SER A 196 -46.05 35.85 -11.47
C SER A 196 -45.73 37.18 -12.16
N GLU A 197 -44.71 37.19 -13.04
CA GLU A 197 -44.36 38.33 -13.90
C GLU A 197 -45.24 38.45 -15.15
N GLY A 198 -46.21 37.54 -15.34
CA GLY A 198 -47.12 37.53 -16.49
C GLY A 198 -46.57 36.85 -17.74
N THR A 199 -45.45 36.12 -17.64
CA THR A 199 -44.91 35.33 -18.75
C THR A 199 -45.78 34.10 -18.99
N SER A 200 -46.11 33.81 -20.24
CA SER A 200 -46.81 32.57 -20.59
C SER A 200 -45.93 31.36 -20.25
N LEU A 201 -46.44 30.49 -19.37
CA LEU A 201 -45.80 29.22 -19.01
C LEU A 201 -45.54 28.33 -20.23
N GLY A 202 -46.35 28.48 -21.28
CA GLY A 202 -46.25 27.71 -22.52
C GLY A 202 -45.00 28.02 -23.35
N ASP A 203 -44.37 29.18 -23.12
CA ASP A 203 -43.20 29.66 -23.88
C ASP A 203 -41.89 29.36 -23.14
N ILE A 204 -41.98 28.80 -21.93
CA ILE A 204 -40.80 28.47 -21.12
C ILE A 204 -40.28 27.10 -21.57
N PRO A 205 -38.99 26.97 -21.94
CA PRO A 205 -38.40 25.68 -22.26
C PRO A 205 -38.61 24.68 -21.11
N ALA A 206 -39.15 23.51 -21.45
CA ALA A 206 -39.53 22.45 -20.52
C ALA A 206 -38.48 21.32 -20.47
N MET A 207 -37.69 21.16 -21.53
CA MET A 207 -36.60 20.16 -21.62
C MET A 207 -35.21 20.79 -21.54
N SER A 208 -34.25 19.98 -21.13
CA SER A 208 -32.83 20.35 -21.19
C SER A 208 -32.22 20.07 -22.57
N ASP A 209 -31.13 20.77 -22.88
CA ASP A 209 -30.30 20.57 -24.09
C ASP A 209 -29.23 19.48 -23.92
N GLU A 210 -29.14 18.84 -22.76
CA GLU A 210 -28.04 17.92 -22.47
C GLU A 210 -28.32 16.54 -23.04
N SER A 211 -27.54 16.13 -24.04
CA SER A 211 -27.61 14.78 -24.62
C SER A 211 -26.80 13.74 -23.82
N GLU A 212 -25.75 14.16 -23.11
CA GLU A 212 -24.84 13.28 -22.38
C GLU A 212 -24.96 13.48 -20.88
N ARG A 213 -25.27 12.41 -20.14
CA ARG A 213 -25.27 12.40 -18.68
C ARG A 213 -23.92 11.94 -18.15
N THR A 214 -23.51 12.52 -17.04
CA THR A 214 -22.29 12.13 -16.30
C THR A 214 -22.62 10.96 -15.38
N PRO A 215 -22.12 9.73 -15.63
CA PRO A 215 -22.30 8.63 -14.70
C PRO A 215 -21.51 8.87 -13.41
N ILE A 216 -22.08 8.47 -12.28
CA ILE A 216 -21.41 8.41 -10.99
C ILE A 216 -21.24 6.92 -10.67
N VAL A 217 -20.00 6.47 -10.59
CA VAL A 217 -19.64 5.06 -10.43
C VAL A 217 -19.04 4.83 -9.06
N ASN A 218 -19.54 3.86 -8.31
CA ASN A 218 -18.90 3.38 -7.10
C ASN A 218 -17.82 2.35 -7.46
N MET A 219 -16.55 2.75 -7.32
CA MET A 219 -15.41 1.90 -7.66
C MET A 219 -15.22 0.73 -6.68
N GLU A 220 -15.71 0.84 -5.45
CA GLU A 220 -15.69 -0.27 -4.48
C GLU A 220 -16.63 -1.39 -4.93
N SER A 221 -17.88 -1.04 -5.25
CA SER A 221 -18.85 -2.00 -5.79
C SER A 221 -18.39 -2.62 -7.10
N LEU A 222 -17.82 -1.80 -7.99
CA LEU A 222 -17.30 -2.28 -9.28
C LEU A 222 -16.15 -3.30 -9.13
N ARG A 223 -15.30 -3.12 -8.11
CA ARG A 223 -14.24 -4.09 -7.77
C ARG A 223 -14.82 -5.38 -7.21
N LEU A 224 -15.86 -5.29 -6.37
CA LEU A 224 -16.53 -6.47 -5.82
C LEU A 224 -17.23 -7.29 -6.91
N THR A 225 -17.80 -6.63 -7.92
CA THR A 225 -18.45 -7.34 -9.04
C THR A 225 -17.45 -7.98 -10.01
N ASP A 226 -16.17 -7.60 -9.97
CA ASP A 226 -15.12 -7.99 -10.94
C ASP A 226 -15.52 -7.82 -12.42
N ARG A 227 -16.42 -6.87 -12.70
CA ARG A 227 -16.97 -6.60 -14.03
C ARG A 227 -16.72 -5.15 -14.41
N PHE A 228 -15.55 -4.92 -14.99
CA PHE A 228 -15.11 -3.58 -15.37
C PHE A 228 -15.52 -3.22 -16.81
N PRO A 229 -16.25 -2.12 -17.02
CA PRO A 229 -16.51 -1.60 -18.36
C PRO A 229 -15.24 -1.03 -18.99
N LYS A 230 -15.28 -0.72 -20.28
CA LYS A 230 -14.12 -0.10 -20.96
C LYS A 230 -13.90 1.31 -20.42
N TRP A 231 -12.63 1.71 -20.32
CA TRP A 231 -12.27 3.07 -19.90
C TRP A 231 -12.84 4.16 -20.80
N SER A 232 -13.05 3.87 -22.09
CA SER A 232 -13.74 4.77 -23.02
C SER A 232 -15.17 5.10 -22.56
N ASP A 233 -15.84 4.12 -21.96
CA ASP A 233 -17.26 4.19 -21.60
C ASP A 233 -17.45 4.88 -20.24
N LEU A 234 -16.38 4.90 -19.43
CA LEU A 234 -16.28 5.67 -18.20
C LEU A 234 -15.60 7.03 -18.40
N GLY A 235 -15.35 7.42 -19.65
CA GLY A 235 -14.57 8.61 -19.98
C GLY A 235 -15.10 9.88 -19.33
N ASN A 236 -16.42 10.03 -19.16
CA ASN A 236 -17.05 11.17 -18.49
C ASN A 236 -17.49 10.92 -17.04
N ALA A 237 -17.15 9.78 -16.44
CA ALA A 237 -17.63 9.38 -15.13
C ALA A 237 -17.03 10.20 -13.96
N VAL A 238 -17.83 10.35 -12.91
CA VAL A 238 -17.39 10.72 -11.56
C VAL A 238 -17.26 9.45 -10.74
N PHE A 239 -16.10 9.25 -10.13
CA PHE A 239 -15.86 8.05 -9.35
C PHE A 239 -16.05 8.31 -7.84
N LEU A 240 -16.77 7.40 -7.16
CA LEU A 240 -16.83 7.31 -5.71
C LEU A 240 -15.97 6.15 -5.23
N ASN A 241 -15.48 6.24 -4.00
CA ASN A 241 -14.67 5.19 -3.36
C ASN A 241 -13.47 4.75 -4.22
N VAL A 242 -12.85 5.68 -4.95
CA VAL A 242 -11.75 5.41 -5.89
C VAL A 242 -10.60 4.69 -5.24
N ALA A 243 -10.29 5.05 -4.00
CA ALA A 243 -9.16 4.50 -3.28
C ALA A 243 -9.53 3.40 -2.27
N LYS A 244 -10.82 2.98 -2.21
CA LYS A 244 -11.29 1.96 -1.28
C LYS A 244 -11.21 0.58 -1.93
N MET A 245 -10.35 -0.27 -1.37
CA MET A 245 -10.14 -1.65 -1.81
C MET A 245 -10.98 -2.60 -0.94
N PRO A 246 -11.53 -3.68 -1.51
CA PRO A 246 -12.23 -4.69 -0.73
C PRO A 246 -11.25 -5.50 0.14
N GLY A 247 -11.74 -6.03 1.26
CA GLY A 247 -10.98 -6.89 2.18
C GLY A 247 -10.76 -6.29 3.56
N GLU A 248 -10.05 -7.03 4.42
CA GLU A 248 -9.70 -6.58 5.76
C GLU A 248 -8.69 -5.44 5.73
N GLU A 249 -8.95 -4.39 6.51
CA GLU A 249 -8.07 -3.23 6.56
C GLU A 249 -6.73 -3.58 7.24
N LEU A 250 -5.64 -3.39 6.50
CA LEU A 250 -4.29 -3.57 7.01
C LEU A 250 -3.81 -2.30 7.71
N THR A 251 -3.54 -2.40 9.01
CA THR A 251 -2.91 -1.32 9.80
C THR A 251 -1.38 -1.36 9.71
N LEU A 252 -0.69 -0.28 10.11
CA LEU A 252 0.78 -0.25 10.12
C LEU A 252 1.38 -1.35 11.01
N HIS A 253 0.84 -1.55 12.22
CA HIS A 253 1.33 -2.58 13.13
C HIS A 253 1.20 -3.98 12.53
N GLN A 254 0.07 -4.27 11.89
CA GLN A 254 -0.13 -5.53 11.17
C GLN A 254 0.81 -5.66 9.96
N ALA A 255 1.02 -4.59 9.20
CA ALA A 255 1.96 -4.57 8.08
C ALA A 255 3.40 -4.88 8.52
N ILE A 256 3.84 -4.30 9.65
CA ILE A 256 5.15 -4.57 10.24
C ILE A 256 5.23 -6.03 10.74
N ALA A 257 4.23 -6.50 11.48
CA ALA A 257 4.20 -7.87 12.00
C ALA A 257 4.26 -8.90 10.86
N LEU A 258 3.44 -8.71 9.82
CA LEU A 258 3.42 -9.59 8.66
C LEU A 258 4.75 -9.58 7.91
N ALA A 259 5.41 -8.43 7.79
CA ALA A 259 6.73 -8.33 7.18
C ALA A 259 7.81 -8.98 8.04
N LEU A 260 7.83 -8.78 9.36
CA LEU A 260 8.82 -9.43 10.24
C LEU A 260 8.71 -10.95 10.20
N GLU A 261 7.50 -11.49 10.02
CA GLU A 261 7.29 -12.93 9.88
C GLU A 261 7.69 -13.47 8.49
N ASN A 262 7.42 -12.71 7.42
CA ASN A 262 7.47 -13.24 6.05
C ASN A 262 8.57 -12.70 5.16
N ASN A 263 9.20 -11.59 5.51
CA ASN A 263 10.21 -10.93 4.68
C ASN A 263 11.39 -11.87 4.39
N LEU A 264 11.76 -11.96 3.11
CA LEU A 264 12.79 -12.89 2.65
C LEU A 264 14.18 -12.54 3.19
N LEU A 265 14.52 -11.25 3.31
CA LEU A 265 15.81 -10.82 3.83
C LEU A 265 15.95 -11.18 5.31
N GLY A 266 14.87 -11.00 6.09
CA GLY A 266 14.82 -11.44 7.49
C GLY A 266 15.10 -12.95 7.61
N LYS A 267 14.39 -13.76 6.83
CA LYS A 267 14.59 -15.22 6.78
C LYS A 267 16.01 -15.62 6.38
N ILE A 268 16.62 -14.91 5.41
CA ILE A 268 18.02 -15.15 5.02
C ILE A 268 18.96 -14.89 6.20
N THR A 269 18.81 -13.75 6.87
CA THR A 269 19.69 -13.41 8.01
C THR A 269 19.49 -14.29 9.24
N ASP A 270 18.29 -14.86 9.42
CA ASP A 270 18.06 -15.89 10.44
C ASP A 270 18.79 -17.19 10.11
N GLN A 271 18.81 -17.60 8.83
CA GLN A 271 19.60 -18.74 8.39
C GLN A 271 21.11 -18.49 8.53
N ASP A 272 21.58 -17.27 8.24
CA ASP A 272 22.99 -16.89 8.44
C ASP A 272 23.41 -17.02 9.90
N LEU A 273 22.55 -16.61 10.84
CA LEU A 273 22.79 -16.80 12.27
C LEU A 273 22.85 -18.28 12.65
N LEU A 274 21.91 -19.09 12.16
CA LEU A 274 21.93 -20.55 12.40
C LEU A 274 23.19 -21.19 11.83
N MET A 275 23.63 -20.79 10.63
CA MET A 275 24.89 -21.25 10.04
C MET A 275 26.09 -20.88 10.92
N ALA A 276 26.15 -19.63 11.41
CA ALA A 276 27.20 -19.18 12.33
C ALA A 276 27.23 -20.00 13.63
N GLU A 277 26.07 -20.40 14.18
CA GLU A 277 26.00 -21.29 15.34
C GLU A 277 26.50 -22.72 15.03
N LYS A 278 26.23 -23.24 13.82
CA LYS A 278 26.77 -24.55 13.39
C LYS A 278 28.28 -24.49 13.19
N ASP A 279 28.79 -23.39 12.67
CA ASP A 279 30.22 -23.14 12.51
C ASP A 279 30.99 -23.26 13.85
N ILE A 280 30.37 -22.86 14.97
CA ILE A 280 30.95 -23.09 16.31
C ILE A 280 31.11 -24.59 16.59
N ARG A 281 30.10 -25.40 16.22
CA ARG A 281 30.15 -26.87 16.42
C ARG A 281 31.18 -27.52 15.49
N ILE A 282 31.26 -27.07 14.24
CA ILE A 282 32.26 -27.51 13.27
C ILE A 282 33.67 -27.19 13.80
N ALA A 283 33.89 -25.97 14.31
CA ALA A 283 35.17 -25.60 14.91
C ALA A 283 35.51 -26.45 16.14
N LYS A 284 34.53 -26.82 16.97
CA LYS A 284 34.72 -27.76 18.08
C LYS A 284 35.03 -29.18 17.62
N ALA A 285 34.49 -29.64 16.49
CA ALA A 285 34.78 -30.97 15.97
C ALA A 285 36.26 -31.14 15.57
N ASN A 286 36.95 -30.06 15.21
CA ASN A 286 38.39 -30.10 14.88
C ASN A 286 39.32 -30.44 16.06
N ILE A 287 38.82 -30.38 17.30
CA ILE A 287 39.57 -30.83 18.49
C ILE A 287 39.09 -32.17 19.04
N LEU A 288 38.10 -32.79 18.40
CA LEU A 288 37.64 -34.13 18.72
C LEU A 288 38.47 -35.19 17.96
N PRO A 289 38.42 -36.47 18.38
CA PRO A 289 39.05 -37.55 17.62
C PRO A 289 38.49 -37.64 16.20
N GLN A 290 39.38 -37.60 15.22
CA GLN A 290 39.08 -37.84 13.81
C GLN A 290 39.66 -39.19 13.41
N VAL A 291 38.81 -40.07 12.88
CA VAL A 291 39.20 -41.39 12.36
C VAL A 291 38.96 -41.39 10.87
N GLU A 292 40.00 -41.65 10.09
CA GLU A 292 39.94 -41.72 8.65
C GLU A 292 40.43 -43.08 8.17
N VAL A 293 39.67 -43.69 7.26
CA VAL A 293 40.06 -44.93 6.59
C VAL A 293 40.40 -44.59 5.16
N SER A 294 41.60 -44.95 4.71
CA SER A 294 42.03 -44.74 3.33
C SER A 294 42.57 -46.02 2.71
N GLY A 295 42.51 -46.12 1.39
CA GLY A 295 43.06 -47.23 0.62
C GLY A 295 43.91 -46.69 -0.52
N MET A 296 45.07 -47.29 -0.74
CA MET A 296 46.01 -46.87 -1.78
C MET A 296 46.47 -48.09 -2.58
N GLY A 297 46.21 -48.06 -3.89
CA GLY A 297 46.80 -48.97 -4.86
C GLY A 297 48.00 -48.30 -5.52
N VAL A 298 49.14 -48.98 -5.55
CA VAL A 298 50.37 -48.47 -6.15
C VAL A 298 50.89 -49.50 -7.15
N GLN A 299 51.11 -49.07 -8.39
CA GLN A 299 51.91 -49.78 -9.38
C GLN A 299 53.32 -49.18 -9.41
N LEU A 300 54.33 -50.01 -9.23
CA LEU A 300 55.73 -49.63 -9.36
C LEU A 300 56.30 -50.23 -10.64
N SER A 301 57.16 -49.47 -11.31
CA SER A 301 57.97 -50.00 -12.41
C SER A 301 59.01 -50.98 -11.88
N GLU A 302 59.40 -51.95 -12.70
CA GLU A 302 60.32 -53.03 -12.34
C GLU A 302 61.62 -52.53 -11.70
N ASN A 303 62.23 -51.48 -12.26
CA ASN A 303 63.43 -50.85 -11.68
C ASN A 303 63.23 -50.25 -10.27
N LEU A 304 62.01 -49.80 -9.92
CA LEU A 304 61.67 -49.32 -8.57
C LEU A 304 61.38 -50.48 -7.61
N VAL A 305 60.82 -51.58 -8.12
CA VAL A 305 60.65 -52.84 -7.38
C VAL A 305 62.02 -53.43 -7.02
N GLU A 306 62.92 -53.51 -8.00
CA GLU A 306 64.32 -53.94 -7.80
C GLU A 306 65.05 -53.05 -6.80
N ALA A 307 64.91 -51.72 -6.93
CA ALA A 307 65.49 -50.76 -5.99
C ALA A 307 64.93 -50.89 -4.56
N SER A 308 63.72 -51.43 -4.40
CA SER A 308 63.12 -51.73 -3.09
C SER A 308 63.65 -53.02 -2.45
N MET A 309 64.53 -53.76 -3.14
CA MET A 309 65.13 -55.02 -2.67
C MET A 309 64.09 -56.05 -2.20
N GLY A 310 62.94 -56.10 -2.85
CA GLY A 310 61.85 -57.03 -2.52
C GLY A 310 60.99 -56.62 -1.32
N GLN A 311 61.13 -55.39 -0.80
CA GLN A 311 60.26 -54.87 0.24
C GLN A 311 58.92 -54.36 -0.32
N ARG A 312 58.86 -54.01 -1.61
CA ARG A 312 57.64 -53.57 -2.29
C ARG A 312 57.36 -54.48 -3.49
N GLY A 313 56.08 -54.79 -3.69
CA GLY A 313 55.64 -55.48 -4.91
C GLY A 313 55.45 -54.51 -6.07
N GLU A 314 55.49 -55.03 -7.28
CA GLU A 314 55.10 -54.33 -8.51
C GLU A 314 53.68 -53.77 -8.42
N TYR A 315 52.76 -54.55 -7.84
CA TYR A 315 51.41 -54.10 -7.52
C TYR A 315 51.14 -54.29 -6.04
N THR A 316 50.80 -53.19 -5.34
CA THR A 316 50.51 -53.22 -3.90
C THR A 316 49.20 -52.50 -3.61
N ILE A 317 48.28 -53.14 -2.87
CA ILE A 317 47.08 -52.50 -2.31
C ILE A 317 47.23 -52.45 -0.79
N THR A 318 47.21 -51.24 -0.22
CA THR A 318 47.30 -51.01 1.22
C THR A 318 46.05 -50.30 1.72
N GLY A 319 45.46 -50.77 2.82
CA GLY A 319 44.49 -50.01 3.60
C GLY A 319 45.15 -49.40 4.84
N SER A 320 44.72 -48.21 5.21
CA SER A 320 45.16 -47.55 6.43
C SER A 320 43.98 -46.99 7.21
N VAL A 321 44.04 -47.10 8.53
CA VAL A 321 43.18 -46.37 9.46
C VAL A 321 44.06 -45.38 10.18
N SER A 322 43.73 -44.09 10.14
CA SER A 322 44.43 -43.05 10.87
C SER A 322 43.51 -42.42 11.91
N LEU A 323 44.05 -42.20 13.10
CA LEU A 323 43.44 -41.48 14.21
C LEU A 323 44.23 -40.20 14.42
N LYS A 324 43.55 -39.06 14.44
CA LYS A 324 44.13 -37.77 14.79
C LYS A 324 43.23 -37.07 15.80
N GLN A 325 43.79 -36.69 16.94
CA GLN A 325 43.08 -35.86 17.92
C GLN A 325 43.99 -34.73 18.37
N VAL A 326 43.51 -33.49 18.22
CA VAL A 326 44.21 -32.32 18.78
C VAL A 326 43.97 -32.31 20.29
N ILE A 327 45.02 -32.52 21.07
CA ILE A 327 44.96 -32.42 22.53
C ILE A 327 45.05 -30.96 22.95
N TYR A 328 45.99 -30.23 22.34
CA TYR A 328 46.16 -28.81 22.56
C TYR A 328 46.70 -28.12 21.30
N SER A 329 45.99 -27.10 20.84
CA SER A 329 46.49 -26.13 19.86
C SER A 329 45.83 -24.80 20.15
N GLU A 330 46.65 -23.77 20.41
CA GLU A 330 46.14 -22.40 20.57
C GLU A 330 45.38 -21.95 19.32
N ALA A 331 45.79 -22.39 18.13
CA ALA A 331 45.08 -22.09 16.88
C ALA A 331 43.64 -22.63 16.89
N ALA A 332 43.47 -23.88 17.31
CA ALA A 332 42.17 -24.55 17.32
C ALA A 332 41.21 -23.93 18.36
N TYR A 333 41.69 -23.67 19.58
CA TYR A 333 40.87 -23.02 20.61
C TYR A 333 40.56 -21.55 20.29
N ALA A 334 41.51 -20.83 19.68
CA ALA A 334 41.27 -19.49 19.17
C ALA A 334 40.21 -19.48 18.08
N ASN A 335 40.26 -20.43 17.15
CA ASN A 335 39.24 -20.55 16.11
C ASN A 335 37.84 -20.76 16.68
N ILE A 336 37.68 -21.57 17.73
CA ILE A 336 36.38 -21.72 18.42
C ILE A 336 35.91 -20.39 19.03
N ALA A 337 36.82 -19.65 19.69
CA ALA A 337 36.49 -18.34 20.25
C ALA A 337 36.11 -17.32 19.17
N LEU A 338 36.85 -17.30 18.05
CA LEU A 338 36.56 -16.44 16.90
C LEU A 338 35.21 -16.77 16.27
N LYS A 339 34.87 -18.06 16.10
CA LYS A 339 33.55 -18.47 15.61
C LYS A 339 32.41 -18.05 16.53
N LYS A 340 32.62 -18.01 17.84
CA LYS A 340 31.63 -17.46 18.79
C LYS A 340 31.44 -15.96 18.61
N LEU A 341 32.53 -15.20 18.49
CA LEU A 341 32.47 -13.75 18.26
C LEU A 341 31.85 -13.42 16.89
N MET A 342 32.16 -14.21 15.87
CA MET A 342 31.51 -14.12 14.55
C MET A 342 30.01 -14.34 14.65
N ALA A 343 29.55 -15.36 15.41
CA ALA A 343 28.11 -15.60 15.60
C ALA A 343 27.42 -14.44 16.33
N GLU A 344 28.06 -13.84 17.34
CA GLU A 344 27.51 -12.63 17.99
C GLU A 344 27.48 -11.44 17.03
N SER A 345 28.51 -11.25 16.20
CA SER A 345 28.51 -10.23 15.15
C SER A 345 27.38 -10.45 14.13
N THR A 346 27.18 -11.69 13.67
CA THR A 346 26.06 -12.07 12.80
C THR A 346 24.71 -11.80 13.46
N LYS A 347 24.56 -12.09 14.74
CA LYS A 347 23.33 -11.79 15.50
C LYS A 347 23.01 -10.29 15.51
N GLN A 348 24.02 -9.45 15.69
CA GLN A 348 23.83 -8.00 15.59
C GLN A 348 23.53 -7.55 14.15
N GLY A 349 24.10 -8.22 13.14
CA GLY A 349 23.71 -8.05 11.73
C GLY A 349 22.23 -8.38 11.48
N THR A 350 21.74 -9.52 11.98
CA THR A 350 20.32 -9.90 11.90
C THR A 350 19.42 -8.85 12.59
N ARG A 351 19.86 -8.32 13.75
CA ARG A 351 19.14 -7.24 14.44
C ARG A 351 19.11 -5.95 13.61
N GLN A 352 20.21 -5.57 12.96
CA GLN A 352 20.25 -4.43 12.05
C GLN A 352 19.25 -4.62 10.90
N THR A 353 19.27 -5.78 10.24
CA THR A 353 18.34 -6.12 9.17
C THR A 353 16.89 -6.07 9.63
N THR A 354 16.60 -6.55 10.84
CA THR A 354 15.26 -6.47 11.44
C THR A 354 14.80 -5.01 11.55
N LEU A 355 15.65 -4.12 12.07
CA LEU A 355 15.34 -2.71 12.19
C LEU A 355 15.15 -2.04 10.80
N ASP A 356 15.93 -2.43 9.81
CA ASP A 356 15.82 -1.93 8.44
C ASP A 356 14.53 -2.40 7.76
N ILE A 357 14.09 -3.65 8.00
CA ILE A 357 12.79 -4.15 7.53
C ILE A 357 11.66 -3.30 8.11
N VAL A 358 11.67 -3.04 9.42
CA VAL A 358 10.65 -2.19 10.07
C VAL A 358 10.61 -0.79 9.44
N LEU A 359 11.77 -0.16 9.22
CA LEU A 359 11.85 1.16 8.58
C LEU A 359 11.29 1.12 7.15
N ASN A 360 11.74 0.17 6.33
CA ASN A 360 11.36 0.06 4.92
C ASN A 360 9.85 -0.21 4.76
N VAL A 361 9.28 -1.09 5.59
CA VAL A 361 7.84 -1.40 5.58
C VAL A 361 7.04 -0.19 6.03
N SER A 362 7.49 0.51 7.07
CA SER A 362 6.84 1.74 7.52
C SER A 362 6.84 2.82 6.43
N GLN A 363 7.96 2.99 5.72
CA GLN A 363 8.07 3.92 4.59
C GLN A 363 7.13 3.54 3.43
N ALA A 364 7.09 2.25 3.07
CA ALA A 364 6.22 1.75 2.01
C ALA A 364 4.73 1.93 2.37
N TYR A 365 4.35 1.61 3.61
CA TYR A 365 2.98 1.76 4.11
C TYR A 365 2.54 3.24 4.14
N ILE A 366 3.40 4.14 4.63
CA ILE A 366 3.11 5.58 4.63
C ILE A 366 3.01 6.12 3.19
N SER A 367 3.88 5.67 2.28
CA SER A 367 3.82 6.02 0.86
C SER A 367 2.52 5.53 0.19
N LEU A 368 2.06 4.33 0.55
CA LEU A 368 0.78 3.78 0.09
C LEU A 368 -0.39 4.66 0.52
N LEU A 369 -0.41 5.11 1.78
CA LEU A 369 -1.47 5.99 2.28
C LEU A 369 -1.42 7.39 1.69
N PHE A 370 -0.22 7.94 1.47
CA PHE A 370 -0.05 9.18 0.72
C PHE A 370 -0.63 9.03 -0.68
N ALA A 371 -0.29 7.96 -1.40
CA ALA A 371 -0.79 7.71 -2.74
C ALA A 371 -2.32 7.50 -2.77
N LYS A 372 -2.90 6.78 -1.80
CA LYS A 372 -4.35 6.62 -1.60
C LYS A 372 -5.06 7.97 -1.49
N ASN A 373 -4.58 8.82 -0.59
CA ASN A 373 -5.19 10.13 -0.33
C ASN A 373 -4.94 11.12 -1.48
N ASN A 374 -3.80 11.05 -2.13
CA ASN A 374 -3.50 11.86 -3.31
C ASN A 374 -4.43 11.49 -4.48
N LEU A 375 -4.68 10.19 -4.70
CA LEU A 375 -5.66 9.69 -5.67
C LEU A 375 -7.07 10.25 -5.38
N GLN A 376 -7.48 10.25 -4.11
CA GLN A 376 -8.75 10.85 -3.68
C GLN A 376 -8.80 12.36 -3.98
N ILE A 377 -7.75 13.13 -3.67
CA ILE A 377 -7.68 14.57 -3.96
C ILE A 377 -7.79 14.83 -5.48
N LYS A 378 -7.10 14.04 -6.31
CA LYS A 378 -7.17 14.19 -7.77
C LYS A 378 -8.55 13.85 -8.32
N ASN A 379 -9.21 12.84 -7.76
CA ASN A 379 -10.58 12.49 -8.13
C ASN A 379 -11.59 13.59 -7.75
N GLU A 380 -11.44 14.18 -6.56
CA GLU A 380 -12.24 15.33 -6.14
C GLU A 380 -12.02 16.54 -7.05
N ASN A 381 -10.78 16.77 -7.50
CA ASN A 381 -10.47 17.82 -8.47
C ASN A 381 -11.20 17.60 -9.80
N VAL A 382 -11.16 16.39 -10.36
CA VAL A 382 -11.91 16.03 -11.58
C VAL A 382 -13.41 16.28 -11.38
N SER A 383 -13.94 15.86 -10.24
CA SER A 383 -15.36 16.05 -9.89
C SER A 383 -15.74 17.53 -9.77
N ALA A 384 -14.88 18.37 -9.18
CA ALA A 384 -15.09 19.81 -9.09
C ALA A 384 -15.00 20.49 -10.46
N THR A 385 -14.01 20.10 -11.28
CA THR A 385 -13.83 20.60 -12.64
C THR A 385 -15.02 20.25 -13.54
N LEU A 386 -15.59 19.05 -13.42
CA LEU A 386 -16.82 18.66 -14.13
C LEU A 386 -17.99 19.58 -13.77
N LYS A 387 -18.22 19.84 -12.48
CA LYS A 387 -19.27 20.77 -12.04
C LYS A 387 -19.06 22.19 -12.55
N ASN A 388 -17.81 22.67 -12.54
CA ASN A 388 -17.48 23.99 -13.07
C ASN A 388 -17.67 24.07 -14.60
N LEU A 389 -17.37 22.98 -15.34
CA LEU A 389 -17.66 22.87 -16.77
C LEU A 389 -19.17 22.92 -17.06
N GLU A 390 -19.97 22.19 -16.28
CA GLU A 390 -21.44 22.22 -16.38
C GLU A 390 -21.98 23.65 -16.16
N LEU A 391 -21.48 24.34 -15.14
CA LEU A 391 -21.82 25.74 -14.87
C LEU A 391 -21.43 26.66 -16.05
N ALA A 392 -20.24 26.50 -16.61
CA ALA A 392 -19.79 27.31 -17.75
C ALA A 392 -20.62 27.05 -19.02
N LYS A 393 -21.00 25.79 -19.28
CA LYS A 393 -21.93 25.44 -20.37
C LYS A 393 -23.30 26.08 -20.17
N ALA A 394 -23.83 26.06 -18.94
CA ALA A 394 -25.10 26.69 -18.61
C ALA A 394 -25.06 28.22 -18.86
N LYS A 395 -23.98 28.90 -18.45
CA LYS A 395 -23.77 30.32 -18.71
C LYS A 395 -23.61 30.66 -20.19
N GLY A 396 -22.92 29.82 -20.96
CA GLY A 396 -22.81 29.99 -22.40
C GLY A 396 -24.18 29.95 -23.10
N LYS A 397 -25.08 29.07 -22.65
CA LYS A 397 -26.46 28.97 -23.16
C LYS A 397 -27.33 30.19 -22.81
N SER A 398 -27.13 30.81 -21.65
CA SER A 398 -27.84 32.05 -21.27
C SER A 398 -27.25 33.31 -21.92
N GLY A 399 -26.18 33.18 -22.71
CA GLY A 399 -25.46 34.31 -23.32
C GLY A 399 -24.58 35.09 -22.34
N GLU A 400 -24.47 34.63 -21.09
CA GLU A 400 -23.66 35.22 -20.02
C GLU A 400 -22.21 34.70 -20.00
N GLY A 401 -21.92 33.63 -20.76
CA GLY A 401 -20.62 32.95 -20.80
C GLY A 401 -19.98 32.89 -22.19
N SER A 402 -18.66 32.71 -22.23
CA SER A 402 -17.87 32.61 -23.47
C SER A 402 -17.59 31.16 -23.87
N VAL A 403 -17.53 30.88 -25.18
CA VAL A 403 -17.03 29.59 -25.71
C VAL A 403 -15.60 29.32 -25.25
N SER A 404 -14.81 30.38 -25.05
CA SER A 404 -13.46 30.29 -24.47
C SER A 404 -13.47 29.66 -23.08
N ASP A 405 -14.45 30.01 -22.23
CA ASP A 405 -14.55 29.50 -20.87
C ASP A 405 -14.87 28.00 -20.88
N VAL A 406 -15.78 27.58 -21.76
CA VAL A 406 -16.12 26.16 -21.96
C VAL A 406 -14.88 25.37 -22.41
N ASN A 407 -14.16 25.86 -23.41
CA ASN A 407 -12.93 25.21 -23.91
C ASN A 407 -11.81 25.17 -22.87
N ARG A 408 -11.72 26.18 -22.01
CA ARG A 408 -10.77 26.20 -20.89
C ARG A 408 -11.11 25.11 -19.88
N TRP A 409 -12.37 24.97 -19.48
CA TRP A 409 -12.79 23.89 -18.58
C TRP A 409 -12.64 22.50 -19.18
N ILE A 410 -12.84 22.33 -20.49
CA ILE A 410 -12.55 21.08 -21.19
C ILE A 410 -11.05 20.74 -21.08
N SER A 411 -10.17 21.74 -21.26
CA SER A 411 -8.72 21.56 -21.08
C SER A 411 -8.38 21.17 -19.65
N GLU A 412 -8.90 21.88 -18.65
CA GLU A 412 -8.67 21.58 -17.22
C GLU A 412 -9.18 20.19 -16.83
N LEU A 413 -10.30 19.75 -17.41
CA LEU A 413 -10.85 18.42 -17.18
C LEU A 413 -9.93 17.33 -17.71
N ASN A 414 -9.41 17.50 -18.93
CA ASN A 414 -8.48 16.55 -19.53
C ASN A 414 -7.18 16.47 -18.73
N LEU A 415 -6.62 17.60 -18.31
CA LEU A 415 -5.43 17.65 -17.45
C LEU A 415 -5.71 16.98 -16.09
N GLY A 416 -6.85 17.27 -15.46
CA GLY A 416 -7.26 16.65 -14.21
C GLY A 416 -7.40 15.12 -14.30
N ARG A 417 -7.87 14.61 -15.45
CA ARG A 417 -7.97 13.16 -15.71
C ARG A 417 -6.61 12.51 -15.91
N MET A 418 -5.67 13.19 -16.58
CA MET A 418 -4.29 12.72 -16.68
C MET A 418 -3.66 12.60 -15.29
N ASP A 419 -3.80 13.65 -14.47
CA ASP A 419 -3.33 13.65 -13.08
C ASP A 419 -3.97 12.52 -12.23
N LEU A 420 -5.26 12.24 -12.45
CA LEU A 420 -5.98 11.16 -11.77
C LEU A 420 -5.42 9.79 -12.16
N ASN A 421 -5.20 9.56 -13.45
CA ASN A 421 -4.62 8.33 -13.96
C ASN A 421 -3.19 8.11 -13.40
N ASP A 422 -2.37 9.16 -13.36
CA ASP A 422 -1.03 9.09 -12.79
C ASP A 422 -1.07 8.79 -11.27
N ALA A 423 -2.02 9.38 -10.55
CA ALA A 423 -2.22 9.10 -9.13
C ALA A 423 -2.70 7.66 -8.89
N GLU A 424 -3.53 7.08 -9.76
CA GLU A 424 -3.93 5.67 -9.67
C GLU A 424 -2.74 4.75 -9.91
N ALA A 425 -1.93 5.02 -10.94
CA ALA A 425 -0.71 4.27 -11.21
C ALA A 425 0.25 4.32 -10.01
N GLY A 426 0.44 5.50 -9.41
CA GLY A 426 1.23 5.69 -8.20
C GLY A 426 0.70 4.91 -6.99
N TYR A 427 -0.62 4.87 -6.79
CA TYR A 427 -1.26 4.09 -5.73
C TYR A 427 -1.04 2.58 -5.92
N ARG A 428 -1.18 2.08 -7.15
CA ARG A 428 -0.89 0.67 -7.48
C ARG A 428 0.57 0.31 -7.28
N ALA A 429 1.50 1.16 -7.73
CA ALA A 429 2.93 0.94 -7.53
C ALA A 429 3.30 0.87 -6.03
N ALA A 430 2.69 1.72 -5.20
CA ALA A 430 2.89 1.68 -3.75
C ALA A 430 2.37 0.38 -3.11
N MET A 431 1.24 -0.17 -3.59
CA MET A 431 0.75 -1.48 -3.14
C MET A 431 1.74 -2.59 -3.48
N TYR A 432 2.25 -2.62 -4.72
CA TYR A 432 3.21 -3.63 -5.17
C TYR A 432 4.48 -3.62 -4.31
N ARG A 433 4.98 -2.43 -3.96
CA ARG A 433 6.14 -2.28 -3.08
C ARG A 433 5.89 -2.83 -1.67
N LEU A 434 4.69 -2.61 -1.12
CA LEU A 434 4.36 -3.13 0.20
C LEU A 434 4.19 -4.66 0.18
N ASN A 435 3.54 -5.21 -0.85
CA ASN A 435 3.41 -6.66 -1.05
C ASN A 435 4.78 -7.33 -1.20
N GLU A 436 5.71 -6.73 -1.95
CA GLU A 436 7.09 -7.21 -2.09
C GLU A 436 7.79 -7.34 -0.73
N LEU A 437 7.71 -6.30 0.11
CA LEU A 437 8.35 -6.29 1.44
C LEU A 437 7.71 -7.29 2.42
N GLN A 438 6.42 -7.57 2.27
CA GLN A 438 5.69 -8.54 3.07
C GLN A 438 5.77 -9.97 2.51
N ASN A 439 6.43 -10.16 1.36
CA ASN A 439 6.47 -11.42 0.61
C ASN A 439 5.06 -11.97 0.32
N GLN A 440 4.14 -11.09 -0.06
CA GLN A 440 2.80 -11.42 -0.54
C GLN A 440 2.80 -11.44 -2.08
N PRO A 441 1.84 -12.13 -2.73
CA PRO A 441 1.66 -12.02 -4.17
C PRO A 441 1.56 -10.56 -4.60
N ILE A 442 2.41 -10.14 -5.55
CA ILE A 442 2.61 -8.72 -5.89
C ILE A 442 1.29 -8.05 -6.29
N GLY A 443 0.42 -8.76 -6.99
CA GLY A 443 -0.87 -8.26 -7.47
C GLY A 443 -1.99 -8.21 -6.43
N ASN A 444 -1.78 -8.67 -5.19
CA ASN A 444 -2.82 -8.64 -4.16
C ASN A 444 -3.24 -7.20 -3.84
N THR A 445 -4.54 -7.00 -3.66
CA THR A 445 -5.08 -5.72 -3.20
C THR A 445 -4.84 -5.54 -1.71
N ILE A 446 -4.59 -4.30 -1.29
CA ILE A 446 -4.41 -3.96 0.12
C ILE A 446 -5.48 -2.94 0.51
N ALA A 447 -6.43 -3.37 1.33
CA ALA A 447 -7.36 -2.46 2.00
C ALA A 447 -6.63 -1.75 3.14
N THR A 448 -6.87 -0.46 3.30
CA THR A 448 -6.27 0.35 4.35
C THR A 448 -7.33 1.25 4.97
N PRO A 449 -7.21 1.59 6.26
CA PRO A 449 -8.18 2.45 6.93
C PRO A 449 -8.39 3.80 6.24
N ASP A 450 -9.63 4.29 6.24
CA ASP A 450 -9.98 5.58 5.64
C ASP A 450 -9.51 6.79 6.47
N SER A 451 -9.46 6.66 7.80
CA SER A 451 -9.05 7.73 8.71
C SER A 451 -8.33 7.20 9.94
N ALA A 452 -7.25 6.45 9.75
CA ALA A 452 -6.32 6.24 10.86
C ALA A 452 -5.51 7.53 11.07
N ASP A 453 -5.68 8.19 12.22
CA ASP A 453 -4.72 9.19 12.65
C ASP A 453 -3.44 8.49 13.11
N ILE A 454 -2.68 8.03 12.12
CA ILE A 454 -1.44 7.26 12.31
C ILE A 454 -0.43 8.06 13.14
N GLY A 455 -0.49 9.39 13.04
CA GLY A 455 0.26 10.29 13.92
C GLY A 455 0.06 9.93 15.39
N LYS A 456 -1.19 9.77 15.85
CA LYS A 456 -1.49 9.39 17.25
C LYS A 456 -1.08 7.97 17.61
N THR A 457 -1.02 7.08 16.62
CA THR A 457 -0.68 5.67 16.81
C THR A 457 0.83 5.43 16.88
N ILE A 458 1.63 6.31 16.28
CA ILE A 458 3.10 6.21 16.24
C ILE A 458 3.73 7.19 17.22
N ILE A 459 3.26 8.43 17.20
CA ILE A 459 3.82 9.55 17.94
C ILE A 459 3.14 9.62 19.30
N HIS A 460 3.58 8.72 20.16
CA HIS A 460 3.23 8.75 21.57
C HIS A 460 3.95 9.97 22.18
N ASN A 461 3.19 10.85 22.82
CA ASN A 461 3.67 12.11 23.42
C ASN A 461 3.85 13.31 22.46
N GLN A 462 2.89 13.54 21.57
CA GLN A 462 2.87 14.75 20.74
C GLN A 462 3.00 16.04 21.58
N GLU A 463 2.28 16.14 22.70
CA GLU A 463 2.36 17.27 23.64
C GLU A 463 3.77 17.54 24.19
N ILE A 464 4.58 16.49 24.35
CA ILE A 464 5.97 16.61 24.81
C ILE A 464 6.83 17.22 23.69
N LEU A 465 6.65 16.78 22.45
CA LEU A 465 7.37 17.31 21.29
C LEU A 465 7.03 18.79 21.03
N ASP A 466 5.77 19.19 21.24
CA ASP A 466 5.32 20.58 21.10
C ASP A 466 6.11 21.53 22.01
N SER A 467 6.43 21.09 23.24
CA SER A 467 7.19 21.89 24.20
C SER A 467 8.66 22.06 23.81
N TYR A 468 9.25 21.08 23.12
CA TYR A 468 10.68 21.08 22.78
C TYR A 468 11.00 21.68 21.42
N PHE A 469 10.18 21.40 20.41
CA PHE A 469 10.42 21.90 19.05
C PHE A 469 10.18 23.40 18.88
N ASN A 470 9.65 24.06 19.91
CA ASN A 470 9.58 25.51 20.00
C ASN A 470 10.84 26.17 20.59
N ASN A 471 11.78 25.39 21.16
CA ASN A 471 13.02 25.91 21.75
C ASN A 471 14.27 25.24 21.12
N PRO A 472 15.09 25.98 20.35
CA PRO A 472 16.31 25.43 19.73
C PRO A 472 17.27 24.71 20.68
N ASN A 473 17.40 25.18 21.93
CA ASN A 473 18.29 24.55 22.91
C ASN A 473 17.75 23.19 23.38
N LEU A 474 16.43 23.04 23.49
CA LEU A 474 15.82 21.76 23.87
C LEU A 474 15.86 20.76 22.72
N THR A 475 15.75 21.22 21.47
CA THR A 475 15.99 20.38 20.29
C THR A 475 17.39 19.77 20.30
N GLU A 476 18.40 20.56 20.65
CA GLU A 476 19.79 20.08 20.74
C GLU A 476 20.00 19.10 21.91
N LYS A 477 19.39 19.37 23.08
CA LYS A 477 19.38 18.40 24.19
C LYS A 477 18.68 17.10 23.82
N TYR A 478 17.59 17.16 23.04
CA TYR A 478 16.91 15.95 22.54
C TYR A 478 17.82 15.12 21.62
N ALA A 479 18.56 15.75 20.70
CA ALA A 479 19.56 15.04 19.91
C ALA A 479 20.63 14.37 20.79
N GLY A 480 21.10 15.06 21.83
CA GLY A 480 22.03 14.50 22.82
C GLY A 480 21.49 13.26 23.53
N PHE A 481 20.21 13.27 23.92
CA PHE A 481 19.55 12.10 24.50
C PHE A 481 19.53 10.91 23.53
N LEU A 482 19.14 11.13 22.27
CA LEU A 482 19.10 10.09 21.24
C LEU A 482 20.48 9.52 20.94
N ILE A 483 21.53 10.34 21.00
CA ILE A 483 22.92 9.87 20.86
C ILE A 483 23.28 8.90 22.00
N ASN A 484 22.88 9.18 23.25
CA ASN A 484 23.11 8.27 24.38
C ASN A 484 22.37 6.93 24.21
N GLU A 485 21.13 6.96 23.70
CA GLU A 485 20.38 5.74 23.37
C GLU A 485 21.05 4.96 22.24
N MET A 486 21.49 5.65 21.18
CA MET A 486 22.21 5.06 20.04
C MET A 486 23.49 4.33 20.47
N LEU A 487 24.30 4.93 21.36
CA LEU A 487 25.53 4.32 21.88
C LEU A 487 25.28 2.97 22.56
N THR A 488 24.10 2.79 23.14
CA THR A 488 23.72 1.57 23.86
C THR A 488 23.07 0.54 22.93
N HIS A 489 22.25 1.01 21.99
CA HIS A 489 21.33 0.15 21.24
C HIS A 489 21.73 -0.11 19.78
N SER A 490 22.65 0.66 19.18
CA SER A 490 23.05 0.50 17.77
C SER A 490 23.69 -0.87 17.51
N PRO A 491 23.10 -1.71 16.63
CA PRO A 491 23.71 -2.97 16.22
C PRO A 491 24.99 -2.75 15.39
N GLU A 492 25.11 -1.65 14.64
CA GLU A 492 26.28 -1.34 13.81
C GLU A 492 27.53 -1.08 14.68
N LEU A 493 27.36 -0.34 15.79
CA LEU A 493 28.43 -0.15 16.77
C LEU A 493 28.82 -1.46 17.46
N GLN A 494 27.85 -2.31 17.77
CA GLN A 494 28.11 -3.62 18.39
C GLN A 494 28.82 -4.58 17.43
N GLN A 495 28.53 -4.52 16.12
CA GLN A 495 29.27 -5.26 15.09
C GLN A 495 30.74 -4.81 15.01
N LEU A 496 31.03 -3.50 15.06
CA LEU A 496 32.42 -3.03 15.11
C LEU A 496 33.12 -3.37 16.42
N ALA A 497 32.42 -3.34 17.55
CA ALA A 497 32.97 -3.76 18.85
C ALA A 497 33.38 -5.24 18.81
N THR A 498 32.50 -6.12 18.34
CA THR A 498 32.81 -7.55 18.16
C THR A 498 33.94 -7.78 17.14
N ALA A 499 34.03 -6.97 16.09
CA ALA A 499 35.16 -7.00 15.16
C ALA A 499 36.49 -6.68 15.85
N GLY A 500 36.55 -5.66 16.72
CA GLY A 500 37.73 -5.37 17.53
C GLY A 500 38.11 -6.53 18.45
N GLU A 501 37.13 -7.14 19.14
CA GLU A 501 37.37 -8.31 20.00
C GLU A 501 37.94 -9.51 19.20
N MET A 502 37.50 -9.70 17.96
CA MET A 502 38.04 -10.74 17.07
C MET A 502 39.52 -10.48 16.75
N ILE A 503 39.90 -9.25 16.43
CA ILE A 503 41.29 -8.89 16.14
C ILE A 503 42.17 -9.04 17.38
N ASP A 504 41.70 -8.64 18.56
CA ASP A 504 42.41 -8.84 19.83
C ASP A 504 42.60 -10.33 20.15
N ARG A 505 41.59 -11.16 19.87
CA ARG A 505 41.69 -12.61 20.03
C ARG A 505 42.68 -13.23 19.06
N GLN A 506 42.73 -12.76 17.81
CA GLN A 506 43.70 -13.18 16.81
C GLN A 506 45.12 -12.77 17.21
N LYS A 507 45.34 -11.52 17.64
CA LYS A 507 46.63 -11.04 18.14
C LYS A 507 47.14 -11.90 19.30
N SER A 508 46.26 -12.19 20.26
CA SER A 508 46.58 -13.05 21.41
C SER A 508 46.95 -14.48 20.99
N MET A 509 46.22 -15.05 20.01
CA MET A 509 46.54 -16.36 19.43
C MET A 509 47.95 -16.36 18.83
N LYS A 510 48.30 -15.34 18.01
CA LYS A 510 49.60 -15.24 17.35
C LYS A 510 50.76 -15.11 18.33
N ILE A 511 50.58 -14.35 19.41
CA ILE A 511 51.59 -14.23 20.48
C ILE A 511 51.79 -15.57 21.19
N ARG A 512 50.70 -16.22 21.59
CA ARG A 512 50.75 -17.50 22.32
C ARG A 512 51.35 -18.64 21.48
N GLN A 513 51.08 -18.65 20.17
CA GLN A 513 51.71 -19.57 19.20
C GLN A 513 53.24 -19.44 19.12
N MET A 514 53.86 -18.37 19.63
CA MET A 514 55.32 -18.25 19.67
C MET A 514 55.96 -19.10 20.75
N TYR A 515 55.24 -19.40 21.84
CA TYR A 515 55.81 -20.02 23.04
C TYR A 515 55.11 -21.31 23.48
N LEU A 516 53.89 -21.56 22.99
CA LEU A 516 53.11 -22.74 23.38
C LEU A 516 53.24 -23.85 22.32
N PRO A 517 53.46 -25.11 22.73
CA PRO A 517 53.47 -26.25 21.83
C PRO A 517 52.08 -26.53 21.25
N GLU A 518 52.05 -27.16 20.09
CA GLU A 518 50.90 -27.93 19.65
C GLU A 518 51.10 -29.39 20.02
N VAL A 519 50.09 -29.99 20.65
CA VAL A 519 50.09 -31.38 21.10
C VAL A 519 48.94 -32.10 20.42
N ALA A 520 49.25 -33.17 19.69
CA ALA A 520 48.26 -34.02 19.05
C ALA A 520 48.52 -35.50 19.36
N LEU A 521 47.46 -36.25 19.61
CA LEU A 521 47.49 -37.70 19.61
C LEU A 521 47.34 -38.16 18.16
N ILE A 522 48.28 -38.99 17.70
CA ILE A 522 48.25 -39.59 16.37
C ILE A 522 48.30 -41.11 16.52
N GLY A 523 47.48 -41.81 15.76
CA GLY A 523 47.55 -43.25 15.61
C GLY A 523 47.41 -43.61 14.14
N ASN A 524 48.06 -44.67 13.72
CA ASN A 524 47.89 -45.19 12.37
C ASN A 524 48.06 -46.71 12.40
N ALA A 525 47.23 -47.39 11.62
CA ALA A 525 47.22 -48.84 11.46
C ALA A 525 47.12 -49.15 9.97
N ASP A 526 48.12 -49.81 9.41
CA ASP A 526 48.24 -50.13 8.00
C ASP A 526 48.17 -51.65 7.78
N GLN A 527 47.52 -52.07 6.70
CA GLN A 527 47.43 -53.46 6.25
C GLN A 527 47.63 -53.53 4.73
N ALA A 528 48.59 -54.33 4.28
CA ALA A 528 48.70 -54.67 2.86
C ALA A 528 47.71 -55.82 2.55
N PHE A 529 46.79 -55.60 1.62
CA PHE A 529 45.80 -56.59 1.18
C PHE A 529 46.27 -57.38 -0.05
N VAL A 530 47.01 -56.73 -0.94
CA VAL A 530 47.59 -57.33 -2.15
C VAL A 530 49.03 -56.91 -2.27
N ARG A 531 49.92 -57.86 -2.57
CA ARG A 531 51.34 -57.60 -2.85
C ARG A 531 51.84 -58.60 -3.88
N GLU A 532 51.93 -58.17 -5.13
CA GLU A 532 52.34 -59.00 -6.27
C GLU A 532 53.67 -58.52 -6.87
N GLY A 533 54.39 -59.39 -7.58
CA GLY A 533 55.63 -59.02 -8.30
C GLY A 533 56.81 -58.68 -7.39
N VAL A 534 56.95 -59.35 -6.24
CA VAL A 534 58.08 -59.10 -5.31
C VAL A 534 59.36 -59.78 -5.82
N ILE A 535 60.37 -58.99 -6.20
CA ILE A 535 61.68 -59.50 -6.64
C ILE A 535 62.60 -59.65 -5.43
N ARG A 536 63.01 -60.88 -5.09
CA ARG A 536 63.91 -61.18 -3.95
C ARG A 536 65.34 -61.37 -4.44
N ASN A 537 66.29 -60.61 -3.88
CA ASN A 537 67.71 -60.82 -4.14
C ASN A 537 68.25 -61.98 -3.27
N PRO A 538 68.73 -63.10 -3.86
CA PRO A 538 69.22 -64.26 -3.10
C PRO A 538 70.48 -63.99 -2.26
N GLN A 539 71.24 -62.94 -2.58
CA GLN A 539 72.53 -62.63 -1.92
C GLN A 539 72.38 -61.80 -0.64
N LEU A 540 71.19 -61.24 -0.37
CA LEU A 540 70.87 -60.41 0.80
C LEU A 540 69.50 -60.83 1.36
N PRO A 541 69.43 -61.71 2.38
CA PRO A 541 68.17 -62.15 2.95
C PRO A 541 67.54 -61.04 3.78
N VAL A 542 66.68 -60.24 3.16
CA VAL A 542 65.82 -59.27 3.83
C VAL A 542 64.56 -60.01 4.32
N PRO A 543 64.18 -59.90 5.62
CA PRO A 543 62.94 -60.48 6.12
C PRO A 543 61.75 -59.95 5.32
N PRO A 544 60.75 -60.81 4.99
CA PRO A 544 59.55 -60.34 4.33
C PRO A 544 58.86 -59.29 5.22
N PRO A 545 58.27 -58.25 4.62
CA PRO A 545 57.44 -57.32 5.36
C PRO A 545 56.29 -58.08 6.06
N PRO A 546 55.83 -57.62 7.25
CA PRO A 546 54.74 -58.30 7.97
C PRO A 546 53.48 -58.35 7.11
N ASP A 547 52.82 -59.52 7.10
CA ASP A 547 51.49 -59.69 6.51
C ASP A 547 50.36 -59.31 7.50
N ASP A 548 50.70 -59.04 8.77
CA ASP A 548 49.79 -58.61 9.83
C ASP A 548 49.63 -57.07 9.87
N ILE A 549 48.58 -56.60 10.55
CA ILE A 549 48.30 -55.18 10.74
C ILE A 549 49.45 -54.54 11.54
N THR A 550 50.13 -53.57 10.93
CA THR A 550 51.15 -52.76 11.60
C THR A 550 50.51 -51.49 12.15
N TRP A 551 50.69 -51.19 13.43
CA TRP A 551 50.10 -50.00 14.05
C TRP A 551 51.07 -49.27 14.98
N TYR A 552 50.84 -47.96 15.15
CA TYR A 552 51.47 -47.16 16.19
C TYR A 552 50.49 -46.15 16.77
N LEU A 553 50.72 -45.78 18.03
CA LEU A 553 50.04 -44.69 18.73
C LEU A 553 51.11 -43.80 19.36
N GLY A 554 51.04 -42.50 19.13
CA GLY A 554 52.06 -41.56 19.59
C GLY A 554 51.51 -40.18 19.86
N LEU A 555 52.21 -39.44 20.72
CA LEU A 555 51.99 -38.01 20.92
C LEU A 555 52.96 -37.23 20.04
N ARG A 556 52.43 -36.33 19.20
CA ARG A 556 53.21 -35.38 18.42
C ARG A 556 53.19 -34.03 19.13
N VAL A 557 54.38 -33.55 19.50
CA VAL A 557 54.58 -32.20 20.04
C VAL A 557 55.33 -31.38 19.00
N SER A 558 54.76 -30.23 18.61
CA SER A 558 55.39 -29.30 17.67
C SER A 558 55.54 -27.92 18.30
N ILE A 559 56.78 -27.43 18.37
CA ILE A 559 57.09 -26.07 18.81
C ILE A 559 57.87 -25.38 17.70
N PRO A 560 57.25 -24.46 16.95
CA PRO A 560 57.96 -23.67 15.94
C PRO A 560 58.91 -22.68 16.61
N ILE A 561 60.22 -22.95 16.55
CA ILE A 561 61.26 -22.13 17.19
C ILE A 561 61.57 -20.87 16.36
N PHE A 562 61.60 -20.98 15.03
CA PHE A 562 61.89 -19.87 14.14
C PHE A 562 61.16 -20.01 12.79
N GLU A 563 60.52 -18.93 12.35
CA GLU A 563 59.72 -18.91 11.10
C GLU A 563 60.03 -17.65 10.27
N GLY A 564 61.30 -17.21 10.24
CA GLY A 564 61.71 -16.09 9.39
C GLY A 564 61.04 -14.74 9.70
N GLY A 565 60.65 -14.51 10.96
CA GLY A 565 59.99 -13.27 11.39
C GLY A 565 58.49 -13.15 11.06
N ARG A 566 57.90 -14.17 10.41
CA ARG A 566 56.47 -14.18 10.01
C ARG A 566 55.52 -13.83 11.16
N LYS A 567 55.63 -14.51 12.31
CA LYS A 567 54.74 -14.27 13.47
C LYS A 567 54.84 -12.86 14.04
N ARG A 568 56.03 -12.26 14.02
CA ARG A 568 56.22 -10.87 14.47
C ARG A 568 55.44 -9.90 13.59
N ASN A 569 55.54 -10.07 12.27
CA ASN A 569 54.79 -9.27 11.30
C ASN A 569 53.27 -9.52 11.39
N GLU A 570 52.83 -10.76 11.67
CA GLU A 570 51.41 -11.06 11.90
C GLU A 570 50.85 -10.35 13.15
N VAL A 571 51.62 -10.29 14.25
CA VAL A 571 51.23 -9.51 15.45
C VAL A 571 51.20 -8.02 15.16
N GLN A 572 52.18 -7.49 14.42
CA GLN A 572 52.20 -6.08 14.04
C GLN A 572 51.02 -5.74 13.12
N ARG A 573 50.70 -6.60 12.14
CA ARG A 573 49.53 -6.46 11.29
C ARG A 573 48.24 -6.43 12.11
N ALA A 574 48.06 -7.34 13.07
CA ALA A 574 46.88 -7.34 13.93
C ALA A 574 46.79 -6.06 14.77
N SER A 575 47.91 -5.48 15.20
CA SER A 575 47.91 -4.19 15.89
C SER A 575 47.47 -3.04 14.99
N ILE A 576 47.96 -2.99 13.74
CA ILE A 576 47.54 -1.99 12.76
C ILE A 576 46.05 -2.15 12.41
N GLU A 577 45.58 -3.39 12.33
CA GLU A 577 44.17 -3.70 12.10
C GLU A 577 43.29 -3.25 13.27
N GLN A 578 43.79 -3.35 14.51
CA GLN A 578 43.10 -2.80 15.70
C GLN A 578 42.99 -1.27 15.63
N ASP A 579 44.08 -0.57 15.26
CA ASP A 579 44.05 0.88 15.09
C ASP A 579 43.05 1.30 13.99
N LYS A 580 43.00 0.52 12.90
CA LYS A 580 42.01 0.71 11.83
C LYS A 580 40.57 0.54 12.34
N ILE A 581 40.28 -0.49 13.13
CA ILE A 581 38.95 -0.70 13.72
C ILE A 581 38.57 0.46 14.65
N ALA A 582 39.51 0.99 15.42
CA ALA A 582 39.28 2.17 16.26
C ALA A 582 38.87 3.39 15.42
N TRP A 583 39.60 3.69 14.33
CA TRP A 583 39.22 4.78 13.42
C TRP A 583 37.89 4.53 12.70
N GLN A 584 37.58 3.27 12.33
CA GLN A 584 36.28 2.92 11.75
C GLN A 584 35.13 3.13 12.74
N LYS A 585 35.36 2.85 14.02
CA LYS A 585 34.40 3.13 15.10
C LYS A 585 34.18 4.64 15.25
N ASP A 586 35.25 5.43 15.29
CA ASP A 586 35.15 6.90 15.41
C ASP A 586 34.43 7.51 14.19
N ASP A 587 34.73 7.04 12.97
CA ASP A 587 34.04 7.45 11.75
C ASP A 587 32.55 7.06 11.77
N LEU A 588 32.21 5.85 12.20
CA LEU A 588 30.82 5.43 12.33
C LEU A 588 30.08 6.25 13.39
N LEU A 589 30.70 6.53 14.54
CA LEU A 589 30.14 7.39 15.58
C LEU A 589 29.84 8.79 15.04
N ASN A 590 30.80 9.41 14.34
CA ASN A 590 30.61 10.71 13.72
C ASN A 590 29.46 10.70 12.70
N LYS A 591 29.32 9.63 11.89
CA LYS A 591 28.23 9.47 10.92
C LYS A 591 26.87 9.30 11.59
N LEU A 592 26.77 8.47 12.62
CA LEU A 592 25.53 8.25 13.36
C LEU A 592 25.13 9.51 14.13
N GLU A 593 26.06 10.19 14.78
CA GLU A 593 25.82 11.47 15.45
C GLU A 593 25.34 12.55 14.47
N THR A 594 26.05 12.72 13.34
CA THR A 594 25.63 13.64 12.27
C THR A 594 24.24 13.29 11.75
N GLY A 595 23.96 12.00 11.56
CA GLY A 595 22.67 11.50 11.13
C GLY A 595 21.55 11.84 12.11
N ILE A 596 21.74 11.57 13.41
CA ILE A 596 20.76 11.89 14.47
C ILE A 596 20.52 13.39 14.52
N ARG A 597 21.58 14.20 14.62
CA ARG A 597 21.46 15.65 14.72
C ARG A 597 20.73 16.23 13.52
N SER A 598 21.11 15.82 12.31
CA SER A 598 20.45 16.28 11.08
C SER A 598 18.98 15.85 11.04
N ASN A 599 18.67 14.61 11.42
CA ASN A 599 17.30 14.10 11.40
C ASN A 599 16.41 14.75 12.46
N VAL A 600 16.96 15.12 13.62
CA VAL A 600 16.24 15.90 14.62
C VAL A 600 15.89 17.29 14.09
N GLN A 601 16.79 17.93 13.32
CA GLN A 601 16.48 19.20 12.65
C GLN A 601 15.37 19.03 11.60
N PHE A 602 15.41 17.95 10.80
CA PHE A 602 14.33 17.66 9.85
C PHE A 602 13.00 17.38 10.55
N LEU A 603 13.01 16.61 11.64
CA LEU A 603 11.84 16.32 12.46
C LEU A 603 11.23 17.60 13.05
N GLN A 604 12.06 18.53 13.54
CA GLN A 604 11.59 19.83 14.02
C GLN A 604 10.96 20.65 12.89
N ALA A 605 11.58 20.65 11.71
CA ALA A 605 11.07 21.37 10.55
C ALA A 605 9.71 20.80 10.08
N SER A 606 9.61 19.47 9.90
CA SER A 606 8.37 18.81 9.46
C SER A 606 7.26 18.91 10.49
N TYR A 607 7.59 18.91 11.79
CA TYR A 607 6.63 19.22 12.86
C TYR A 607 6.01 20.61 12.70
N ARG A 608 6.82 21.66 12.48
CA ARG A 608 6.31 23.03 12.27
C ARG A 608 5.54 23.17 10.96
N GLU A 609 6.01 22.49 9.91
CA GLU A 609 5.38 22.51 8.60
C GLU A 609 3.97 21.91 8.61
N LEU A 610 3.71 20.95 9.51
CA LEU A 610 2.39 20.32 9.66
C LEU A 610 1.28 21.35 9.91
N GLU A 611 1.48 22.27 10.85
CA GLU A 611 0.48 23.28 11.18
C GLU A 611 0.38 24.35 10.08
N LEU A 612 1.53 24.81 9.56
CA LEU A 612 1.59 25.84 8.52
C LEU A 612 0.91 25.38 7.23
N SER A 613 1.20 24.17 6.77
CA SER A 613 0.62 23.58 5.56
C SER A 613 -0.89 23.35 5.72
N LYS A 614 -1.34 22.87 6.89
CA LYS A 614 -2.77 22.73 7.22
C LYS A 614 -3.50 24.08 7.18
N ASN A 615 -2.92 25.11 7.80
CA ASN A 615 -3.50 26.46 7.80
C ASN A 615 -3.55 27.06 6.39
N ALA A 616 -2.51 26.84 5.57
CA ALA A 616 -2.49 27.25 4.17
C ALA A 616 -3.57 26.54 3.34
N ALA A 617 -3.74 25.22 3.51
CA ALA A 617 -4.78 24.45 2.83
C ALA A 617 -6.20 24.93 3.21
N ASN A 618 -6.44 25.17 4.50
CA ASN A 618 -7.73 25.70 4.98
C ASN A 618 -8.03 27.09 4.41
N ALA A 619 -7.03 27.97 4.33
CA ALA A 619 -7.20 29.30 3.75
C ALA A 619 -7.46 29.24 2.24
N ALA A 620 -6.73 28.40 1.51
CA ALA A 620 -6.90 28.20 0.08
C ALA A 620 -8.27 27.60 -0.27
N GLU A 621 -8.77 26.67 0.54
CA GLU A 621 -10.10 26.08 0.39
C GLU A 621 -11.22 27.11 0.59
N LYS A 622 -11.15 27.92 1.66
CA LYS A 622 -12.11 29.01 1.89
C LYS A 622 -12.09 30.03 0.74
N ASN A 623 -10.91 30.37 0.24
CA ASN A 623 -10.75 31.26 -0.91
C ASN A 623 -11.38 30.65 -2.18
N PHE A 624 -11.12 29.36 -2.46
CA PHE A 624 -11.72 28.67 -3.60
C PHE A 624 -13.24 28.71 -3.58
N TYR A 625 -13.88 28.39 -2.44
CA TYR A 625 -15.35 28.45 -2.34
C TYR A 625 -15.90 29.87 -2.53
N THR A 626 -15.20 30.88 -2.01
CA THR A 626 -15.59 32.29 -2.19
C THR A 626 -15.51 32.71 -3.66
N ILE A 627 -14.43 32.32 -4.34
CA ILE A 627 -14.23 32.62 -5.77
C ILE A 627 -15.19 31.80 -6.65
N GLN A 628 -15.51 30.56 -6.27
CA GLN A 628 -16.50 29.73 -6.96
C GLN A 628 -17.89 30.36 -6.91
N ASP A 629 -18.31 30.85 -5.74
CA ASP A 629 -19.57 31.56 -5.58
C ASP A 629 -19.58 32.88 -6.37
N ALA A 630 -18.48 33.64 -6.30
CA ALA A 630 -18.35 34.87 -7.09
C ALA A 630 -18.41 34.60 -8.60
N TYR A 631 -17.82 33.49 -9.06
CA TYR A 631 -17.84 33.09 -10.46
C TYR A 631 -19.26 32.71 -10.88
N ALA A 632 -20.00 31.98 -10.04
CA ALA A 632 -21.40 31.65 -10.28
C ALA A 632 -22.24 32.90 -10.51
N HIS A 633 -21.99 33.98 -9.75
CA HIS A 633 -22.64 35.28 -9.90
C HIS A 633 -22.04 36.21 -10.97
N GLY A 634 -21.01 35.75 -11.70
CA GLY A 634 -20.38 36.53 -12.78
C GLY A 634 -19.49 37.69 -12.30
N MET A 635 -19.13 37.72 -11.01
CA MET A 635 -18.30 38.78 -10.41
C MET A 635 -16.79 38.58 -10.65
N VAL A 636 -16.37 37.37 -10.99
CA VAL A 636 -14.97 37.01 -11.30
C VAL A 636 -14.91 36.19 -12.58
N ASN A 637 -13.75 36.16 -13.22
CA ASN A 637 -13.54 35.40 -14.46
C ASN A 637 -13.05 33.96 -14.20
N ILE A 638 -13.08 33.13 -15.24
CA ILE A 638 -12.63 31.74 -15.18
C ILE A 638 -11.15 31.59 -14.78
N ALA A 639 -10.29 32.55 -15.14
CA ALA A 639 -8.87 32.49 -14.79
C ALA A 639 -8.66 32.58 -13.27
N GLN A 640 -9.43 33.45 -12.59
CA GLN A 640 -9.41 33.55 -11.12
C GLN A 640 -9.91 32.27 -10.44
N LEU A 641 -10.97 31.65 -10.98
CA LEU A 641 -11.49 30.39 -10.43
C LEU A 641 -10.52 29.23 -10.63
N THR A 642 -9.94 29.09 -11.82
CA THR A 642 -8.95 28.04 -12.12
C THR A 642 -7.66 28.21 -11.31
N ASP A 643 -7.20 29.45 -11.09
CA ASP A 643 -6.08 29.74 -10.19
C ASP A 643 -6.40 29.36 -8.74
N ALA A 644 -7.56 29.79 -8.21
CA ALA A 644 -7.99 29.45 -6.86
C ALA A 644 -8.11 27.93 -6.65
N GLN A 645 -8.64 27.20 -7.63
CA GLN A 645 -8.72 25.74 -7.62
C GLN A 645 -7.33 25.10 -7.60
N SER A 646 -6.42 25.58 -8.46
CA SER A 646 -5.05 25.08 -8.53
C SER A 646 -4.27 25.31 -7.23
N VAL A 647 -4.46 26.46 -6.58
CA VAL A 647 -3.88 26.78 -5.27
C VAL A 647 -4.44 25.86 -4.19
N MET A 648 -5.76 25.64 -4.16
CA MET A 648 -6.41 24.73 -3.21
C MET A 648 -5.88 23.29 -3.34
N ILE A 649 -5.81 22.75 -4.56
CA ILE A 649 -5.34 21.38 -4.77
C ILE A 649 -3.87 21.24 -4.36
N ARG A 650 -3.01 22.18 -4.79
CA ARG A 650 -1.58 22.16 -4.45
C ARG A 650 -1.35 22.24 -2.94
N THR A 651 -2.08 23.10 -2.24
CA THR A 651 -1.95 23.26 -0.78
C THR A 651 -2.52 22.08 0.00
N ARG A 652 -3.61 21.45 -0.46
CA ARG A 652 -4.10 20.18 0.10
C ARG A 652 -3.08 19.05 -0.05
N GLN A 653 -2.45 18.92 -1.23
CA GLN A 653 -1.37 17.96 -1.45
C GLN A 653 -0.14 18.25 -0.57
N MET A 654 0.22 19.52 -0.42
CA MET A 654 1.30 19.95 0.48
C MET A 654 1.00 19.55 1.93
N ALA A 655 -0.20 19.87 2.45
CA ALA A 655 -0.60 19.48 3.81
C ALA A 655 -0.60 17.97 4.02
N LEU A 656 -1.03 17.20 3.01
CA LEU A 656 -0.96 15.75 3.02
C LEU A 656 0.50 15.26 3.08
N GLY A 657 1.36 15.83 2.24
CA GLY A 657 2.80 15.51 2.20
C GLY A 657 3.50 15.81 3.52
N SER A 658 3.32 17.02 4.08
CA SER A 658 3.92 17.42 5.36
C SER A 658 3.48 16.51 6.52
N ARG A 659 2.23 16.05 6.53
CA ARG A 659 1.74 15.07 7.52
C ARG A 659 2.48 13.75 7.49
N TYR A 660 2.67 13.17 6.31
CA TYR A 660 3.38 11.90 6.19
C TYR A 660 4.89 12.06 6.34
N GLN A 661 5.47 13.16 5.88
CA GLN A 661 6.89 13.45 6.07
C GLN A 661 7.26 13.53 7.55
N TYR A 662 6.43 14.21 8.36
CA TYR A 662 6.62 14.27 9.82
C TYR A 662 6.65 12.88 10.46
N ILE A 663 5.72 12.00 10.06
CA ILE A 663 5.68 10.61 10.54
C ILE A 663 6.96 9.86 10.12
N LEU A 664 7.41 10.01 8.88
CA LEU A 664 8.62 9.35 8.38
C LEU A 664 9.89 9.84 9.11
N ASP A 665 10.01 11.14 9.35
CA ASP A 665 11.13 11.71 10.09
C ASP A 665 11.18 11.20 11.53
N TYR A 666 10.01 11.02 12.16
CA TYR A 666 9.90 10.45 13.49
C TYR A 666 10.38 8.99 13.52
N ILE A 667 9.84 8.14 12.64
CA ILE A 667 10.24 6.71 12.53
C ILE A 667 11.74 6.59 12.23
N LYS A 668 12.27 7.45 11.36
CA LYS A 668 13.70 7.48 11.04
C LYS A 668 14.55 7.89 12.26
N THR A 669 14.07 8.82 13.08
CA THR A 669 14.73 9.18 14.34
C THR A 669 14.81 7.97 15.26
N GLU A 670 13.73 7.19 15.35
CA GLU A 670 13.72 5.96 16.14
C GLU A 670 14.66 4.87 15.59
N ARG A 671 14.76 4.72 14.27
CA ARG A 671 15.72 3.81 13.67
C ARG A 671 17.17 4.19 14.00
N LEU A 672 17.48 5.49 13.99
CA LEU A 672 18.84 6.01 14.22
C LEU A 672 19.33 5.79 15.65
N GLN A 673 18.44 5.81 16.65
CA GLN A 673 18.78 5.42 18.03
C GLN A 673 18.87 3.89 18.24
N GLY A 674 18.57 3.09 17.21
CA GLY A 674 18.71 1.63 17.24
C GLY A 674 17.54 0.88 17.88
N LYS A 675 16.40 1.55 18.09
CA LYS A 675 15.18 0.94 18.68
C LYS A 675 13.91 1.72 18.30
N PHE A 676 12.85 1.01 17.93
CA PHE A 676 11.52 1.57 17.68
C PHE A 676 10.65 1.50 18.93
N PHE A 677 10.48 2.61 19.64
CA PHE A 677 9.67 2.63 20.87
C PHE A 677 8.18 2.58 20.60
N PHE A 678 7.71 2.99 19.41
CA PHE A 678 6.27 2.87 19.09
C PHE A 678 5.79 1.40 19.04
N LEU A 679 6.69 0.44 18.84
CA LEU A 679 6.42 -1.00 18.84
C LEU A 679 6.54 -1.66 20.23
N GLU A 680 7.02 -0.93 21.24
CA GLU A 680 7.20 -1.45 22.59
C GLU A 680 5.91 -1.37 23.41
N ASP A 681 5.86 -2.14 24.50
CA ASP A 681 4.74 -2.10 25.42
C ASP A 681 4.60 -0.74 26.13
N GLU A 682 3.42 -0.48 26.68
CA GLU A 682 3.12 0.79 27.34
C GLU A 682 4.05 1.10 28.52
N SER A 683 4.55 0.08 29.22
CA SER A 683 5.45 0.23 30.37
C SER A 683 6.85 0.68 29.97
N GLU A 684 7.38 0.15 28.86
CA GLU A 684 8.67 0.53 28.29
C GLU A 684 8.58 1.93 27.68
N ARG A 685 7.47 2.24 26.99
CA ARG A 685 7.22 3.60 26.48
C ARG A 685 7.18 4.64 27.60
N ALA A 686 6.47 4.36 28.69
CA ALA A 686 6.42 5.26 29.85
C ALA A 686 7.80 5.44 30.50
N ARG A 687 8.59 4.35 30.62
CA ARG A 687 9.98 4.43 31.13
C ARG A 687 10.87 5.28 30.24
N TYR A 688 10.79 5.10 28.92
CA TYR A 688 11.52 5.92 27.96
C TYR A 688 11.17 7.40 28.09
N THR A 689 9.87 7.73 28.11
CA THR A 689 9.38 9.11 28.28
C THR A 689 9.89 9.74 29.58
N ASN A 690 9.90 8.99 30.69
CA ASN A 690 10.43 9.48 31.96
C ASN A 690 11.95 9.74 31.90
N ARG A 691 12.74 8.87 31.24
CA ARG A 691 14.18 9.12 31.05
C ARG A 691 14.43 10.36 30.20
N LEU A 692 13.67 10.51 29.11
CA LEU A 692 13.74 11.66 28.23
C LEU A 692 13.43 12.95 28.99
N LEU A 693 12.30 13.00 29.71
CA LEU A 693 11.91 14.15 30.53
C LEU A 693 13.00 14.51 31.53
N LYS A 694 13.49 13.51 32.26
CA LYS A 694 14.57 13.71 33.24
C LYS A 694 15.82 14.31 32.59
N TYR A 695 16.27 13.75 31.48
CA TYR A 695 17.46 14.23 30.75
C TYR A 695 17.31 15.67 30.24
N LEU A 696 16.09 16.05 29.82
CA LEU A 696 15.81 17.40 29.33
C LEU A 696 15.71 18.42 30.47
N THR A 697 15.31 18.00 31.66
CA THR A 697 15.20 18.86 32.85
C THR A 697 16.47 18.97 33.68
N GLU A 698 17.41 18.03 33.56
CA GLU A 698 18.71 18.12 34.22
C GLU A 698 19.60 19.14 33.49
N GLU A 699 20.21 20.06 34.27
CA GLU A 699 20.96 21.23 33.79
C GLU A 699 22.18 20.87 32.96
#